data_AF-A0A6L9MQN3-F1
#
_entry.id   AF-A0A6L9MQN3-F1
#
_cell.length_a   1.000
_cell.length_b   1.000
_cell.length_c   1.000
_cell.angle_alpha   90.00
_cell.angle_beta   90.00
_cell.angle_gamma   90.00
#
_symmetry.space_group_name_H-M   'P 1'
#
loop_
_entity.id
_entity.type
_entity.pdbx_description
1 polymer ?
#
loop_
_entity_poly.entity_id
_entity_poly.type
_entity_poly.pdbx_seq_one_letter_code
_entity_poly.pdbx_strand_id
1 'polypeptide(L)'
;MRAERQAKAFFKQHKARALTPYQYSTKDQSFECLVCLDMFDMSYDRAKALAKRWKSKGRENLDGVCCPSCRKSWAQSRTLASQYAAMTDEQLIKLSEAAYESNTEASNPRPYCDTPHYNEMRRRKNEQGLSLVDQVNELLGRRRQRPELDNYTLDDWRGYLAERKYINQNAWKRADSHGLKKCRESGYFEQLKVEFFSNRLLFLSKNGGIFHCQSNEEKIFAQVLDALDLEFEAHPEWPFCLPNSSRNCLADFKAKVNGRVCFIEVWLVGKHLLKPSELNDTFLMKYTERRALKEQLIKQATGVCFDNFISIEARTLKNHGLETFLEEIKSVLHALGVNGLEIISSKLISEADQALCAASSLDSEWLLNYAIKNNLTHYTHFESSLERAIRRNQELKCELELKLAEYWRREPTSRFLEKPNLDDVKKFIAQRVDINTREAYQKACERGELPAGFLQNPVQYYDELTCWRELFGRPSLVDYDEARAIVRRLEVKGKTDFTQRRASIKESLDCNHPDYDLLKVKGNPGNPISGGYLEFTTWSDFTSNVESIGRNERNARNAELLELVKRGTLSEIVQALKSFKCESAAALRKEVGHKVMDALSEVNTSPFIELALFGNTRKNIKDLSAIAALVPEAALKNIDTWGRYRKANPEFQVFPYHIERELSGRQEGTWTEVIRILDTKRATFPLVSEWIQEGLTFVRSRL
;
A
#
# COMPACT_ATOMS: atom_id res chain seq x y z
N MET A 1 -1.41 30.25 7.37
CA MET A 1 -2.76 30.42 7.95
C MET A 1 -3.89 29.72 7.18
N ARG A 2 -3.93 29.71 5.83
CA ARG A 2 -5.01 29.06 5.06
C ARG A 2 -5.10 27.53 5.25
N ALA A 3 -3.96 26.83 5.20
CA ALA A 3 -3.88 25.38 5.44
C ALA A 3 -4.27 24.96 6.88
N GLU A 4 -4.02 25.82 7.87
CA GLU A 4 -4.32 25.57 9.27
C GLU A 4 -5.83 25.67 9.57
N ARG A 5 -6.54 26.59 8.90
CA ARG A 5 -8.00 26.68 8.97
C ARG A 5 -8.69 25.52 8.26
N GLN A 6 -8.16 25.08 7.12
CA GLN A 6 -8.69 23.93 6.38
C GLN A 6 -8.52 22.61 7.16
N ALA A 7 -7.35 22.39 7.77
CA ALA A 7 -7.12 21.23 8.63
C ALA A 7 -8.04 21.23 9.87
N LYS A 8 -8.20 22.36 10.57
CA LYS A 8 -9.09 22.47 11.73
C LYS A 8 -10.58 22.26 11.39
N ALA A 9 -11.04 22.73 10.22
CA ALA A 9 -12.39 22.50 9.75
C ALA A 9 -12.65 21.02 9.43
N PHE A 10 -11.71 20.35 8.75
CA PHE A 10 -11.72 18.92 8.45
C PHE A 10 -11.82 18.05 9.72
N PHE A 11 -10.98 18.31 10.73
CA PHE A 11 -10.99 17.54 11.98
C PHE A 11 -12.29 17.71 12.79
N LYS A 12 -12.90 18.90 12.73
CA LYS A 12 -14.18 19.18 13.40
C LYS A 12 -15.37 18.50 12.70
N GLN A 13 -15.33 18.39 11.37
CA GLN A 13 -16.36 17.75 10.54
C GLN A 13 -16.40 16.22 10.70
N HIS A 14 -15.24 15.56 10.84
CA HIS A 14 -15.13 14.09 10.86
C HIS A 14 -14.86 13.46 12.24
N LYS A 15 -14.97 14.24 13.34
CA LYS A 15 -14.75 13.78 14.73
C LYS A 15 -13.40 13.07 14.98
N ALA A 16 -12.40 13.36 14.17
CA ALA A 16 -11.05 12.81 14.29
C ALA A 16 -10.30 13.41 15.49
N ARG A 17 -9.55 12.60 16.25
CA ARG A 17 -8.74 13.03 17.40
C ARG A 17 -7.29 12.61 17.23
N ALA A 18 -6.35 13.41 17.73
CA ALA A 18 -4.93 13.09 17.77
C ALA A 18 -4.64 11.94 18.76
N LEU A 19 -3.65 11.10 18.47
CA LEU A 19 -3.24 9.98 19.31
C LEU A 19 -1.71 9.96 19.54
N THR A 20 -1.30 10.24 20.78
CA THR A 20 0.05 9.98 21.30
C THR A 20 0.07 8.72 22.20
N PRO A 21 1.13 7.89 22.24
CA PRO A 21 2.25 7.67 21.30
C PRO A 21 2.20 6.31 20.55
N TYR A 22 2.91 6.25 19.41
CA TYR A 22 2.74 5.32 18.27
C TYR A 22 3.72 4.11 18.25
N GLN A 23 4.03 3.50 19.39
CA GLN A 23 5.14 2.51 19.48
C GLN A 23 4.82 1.07 19.01
N TYR A 24 3.56 0.72 18.74
CA TYR A 24 3.14 -0.69 18.58
C TYR A 24 2.28 -1.01 17.34
N SER A 25 2.24 -0.15 16.32
CA SER A 25 1.48 -0.39 15.08
C SER A 25 2.26 -1.23 14.06
N THR A 26 1.55 -2.05 13.26
CA THR A 26 2.15 -2.72 12.10
C THR A 26 2.49 -1.72 10.99
N LYS A 27 3.36 -2.08 10.03
CA LYS A 27 3.69 -1.23 8.86
C LYS A 27 2.44 -0.82 8.07
N ASP A 28 1.44 -1.70 7.98
CA ASP A 28 0.18 -1.44 7.30
C ASP A 28 -0.75 -0.52 8.12
N GLN A 29 -0.79 -0.70 9.45
CA GLN A 29 -1.51 0.20 10.37
C GLN A 29 -0.85 1.59 10.51
N SER A 30 0.45 1.70 10.23
CA SER A 30 1.14 3.00 10.15
C SER A 30 0.93 3.70 8.81
N PHE A 31 0.49 2.98 7.78
CA PHE A 31 0.24 3.52 6.44
C PHE A 31 -1.22 3.95 6.22
N GLU A 32 -2.21 3.29 6.84
CA GLU A 32 -3.63 3.60 6.63
C GLU A 32 -4.09 4.99 7.14
N CYS A 33 -3.29 5.69 7.96
CA CYS A 33 -3.58 7.09 8.29
C CYS A 33 -3.20 8.09 7.19
N LEU A 34 -2.35 7.70 6.24
CA LEU A 34 -2.06 8.48 5.03
C LEU A 34 -3.04 8.16 3.90
N VAL A 35 -3.86 7.11 4.00
CA VAL A 35 -4.87 6.72 3.00
C VAL A 35 -6.08 7.66 2.97
N CYS A 36 -6.22 8.58 3.94
CA CYS A 36 -7.13 9.72 3.79
C CYS A 36 -6.68 10.74 2.71
N LEU A 37 -5.56 10.51 2.01
CA LEU A 37 -5.07 11.35 0.91
C LEU A 37 -5.69 11.04 -0.46
N ASP A 38 -6.35 9.89 -0.64
CA ASP A 38 -7.13 9.62 -1.88
C ASP A 38 -8.31 10.59 -2.05
N MET A 39 -8.74 11.27 -0.98
CA MET A 39 -9.82 12.27 -1.04
C MET A 39 -9.36 13.68 -1.49
N PHE A 40 -8.08 13.90 -1.80
CA PHE A 40 -7.54 15.27 -1.97
C PHE A 40 -6.67 15.52 -3.19
N ASP A 41 -6.59 14.60 -4.15
CA ASP A 41 -5.95 14.86 -5.46
C ASP A 41 -4.54 15.50 -5.32
N MET A 42 -3.79 15.01 -4.33
CA MET A 42 -2.53 15.60 -3.91
C MET A 42 -1.45 14.52 -3.93
N SER A 43 -0.46 14.69 -4.80
CA SER A 43 0.60 13.69 -5.00
C SER A 43 1.34 13.35 -3.71
N TYR A 44 1.79 12.10 -3.62
CA TYR A 44 2.55 11.56 -2.49
C TYR A 44 3.73 12.46 -2.08
N ASP A 45 4.48 12.99 -3.05
CA ASP A 45 5.61 13.87 -2.79
C ASP A 45 5.20 15.23 -2.23
N ARG A 46 4.03 15.74 -2.63
CA ARG A 46 3.48 17.00 -2.12
C ARG A 46 3.00 16.85 -0.67
N ALA A 47 2.37 15.72 -0.34
CA ALA A 47 1.98 15.37 1.03
C ALA A 47 3.22 15.18 1.94
N LYS A 48 4.26 14.48 1.44
CA LYS A 48 5.54 14.30 2.12
C LYS A 48 6.26 15.63 2.36
N ALA A 49 6.27 16.52 1.37
CA ALA A 49 6.83 17.87 1.50
C ALA A 49 6.08 18.72 2.53
N LEU A 50 4.75 18.66 2.55
CA LEU A 50 3.90 19.32 3.55
C LEU A 50 4.16 18.82 4.97
N ALA A 51 4.22 17.50 5.17
CA ALA A 51 4.55 16.88 6.45
C ALA A 51 5.94 17.29 6.94
N LYS A 52 6.92 17.37 6.02
CA LYS A 52 8.29 17.83 6.33
C LYS A 52 8.33 19.32 6.69
N ARG A 53 7.57 20.17 5.99
CA ARG A 53 7.39 21.61 6.28
C ARG A 53 6.64 21.88 7.58
N TRP A 54 5.79 20.95 8.02
CA TRP A 54 5.07 21.06 9.28
C TRP A 54 5.97 20.67 10.47
N LYS A 55 6.72 19.56 10.34
CA LYS A 55 7.75 19.14 11.30
C LYS A 55 8.80 20.22 11.54
N SER A 56 9.19 20.97 10.51
CA SER A 56 10.19 22.04 10.63
C SER A 56 9.68 23.32 11.32
N LYS A 57 8.38 23.41 11.67
CA LYS A 57 7.77 24.58 12.33
C LYS A 57 7.55 24.40 13.83
N GLY A 58 8.03 23.32 14.44
CA GLY A 58 8.09 23.14 15.89
C GLY A 58 6.74 23.20 16.63
N ARG A 59 5.61 22.95 15.94
CA ARG A 59 4.28 22.88 16.58
C ARG A 59 3.92 21.43 16.88
N GLU A 60 3.29 21.25 18.04
CA GLU A 60 2.95 19.99 18.70
C GLU A 60 2.53 18.84 17.77
N ASN A 61 3.02 17.64 18.11
CA ASN A 61 2.85 16.37 17.43
C ASN A 61 1.40 16.11 16.99
N LEU A 62 1.15 16.17 15.68
CA LEU A 62 0.08 15.38 15.04
C LEU A 62 0.59 13.96 14.79
N ASP A 63 0.99 13.26 15.84
CA ASP A 63 1.13 11.81 15.77
C ASP A 63 -0.29 11.23 15.72
N GLY A 64 -0.60 10.50 14.65
CA GLY A 64 -1.76 9.59 14.56
C GLY A 64 -3.14 10.24 14.49
N VAL A 65 -3.75 10.22 13.31
CA VAL A 65 -5.21 10.40 13.16
C VAL A 65 -5.78 9.13 12.54
N CYS A 66 -6.27 8.21 13.38
CA CYS A 66 -6.91 6.96 12.94
C CYS A 66 -8.40 7.15 12.68
N CYS A 67 -8.93 6.52 11.62
CA CYS A 67 -10.37 6.36 11.45
C CYS A 67 -10.97 5.43 12.55
N PRO A 68 -12.30 5.41 12.76
CA PRO A 68 -12.92 4.65 13.86
C PRO A 68 -12.63 3.14 13.89
N SER A 69 -12.47 2.50 12.73
CA SER A 69 -12.14 1.07 12.61
C SER A 69 -10.69 0.79 12.98
N CYS A 70 -9.73 1.56 12.45
CA CYS A 70 -8.31 1.47 12.83
C CYS A 70 -8.11 1.81 14.31
N ARG A 71 -8.92 2.70 14.90
CA ARG A 71 -8.91 3.00 16.34
C ARG A 71 -9.32 1.79 17.20
N LYS A 72 -10.31 1.00 16.77
CA LYS A 72 -10.72 -0.23 17.47
C LYS A 72 -9.63 -1.32 17.37
N SER A 73 -9.10 -1.55 16.18
CA SER A 73 -8.00 -2.51 15.97
C SER A 73 -6.74 -2.12 16.73
N TRP A 74 -6.41 -0.82 16.78
CA TRP A 74 -5.30 -0.30 17.58
C TRP A 74 -5.53 -0.45 19.08
N ALA A 75 -6.73 -0.14 19.58
CA ALA A 75 -7.06 -0.34 20.99
C ALA A 75 -6.90 -1.83 21.38
N GLN A 76 -7.36 -2.76 20.54
CA GLN A 76 -7.17 -4.19 20.73
C GLN A 76 -5.68 -4.59 20.72
N SER A 77 -4.90 -4.10 19.74
CA SER A 77 -3.46 -4.34 19.66
C SER A 77 -2.71 -3.81 20.89
N ARG A 78 -3.10 -2.63 21.42
CA ARG A 78 -2.52 -2.08 22.66
C ARG A 78 -2.85 -2.92 23.88
N THR A 79 -4.09 -3.40 23.98
CA THR A 79 -4.51 -4.29 25.07
C THR A 79 -3.71 -5.59 25.01
N LEU A 80 -3.55 -6.20 23.84
CA LEU A 80 -2.73 -7.40 23.63
C LEU A 80 -1.25 -7.14 23.94
N ALA A 81 -0.68 -6.03 23.47
CA ALA A 81 0.71 -5.66 23.77
C ALA A 81 0.95 -5.48 25.27
N SER A 82 0.04 -4.84 25.99
CA SER A 82 0.11 -4.73 27.46
C SER A 82 -0.04 -6.07 28.17
N GLN A 83 -0.89 -6.96 27.65
CA GLN A 83 -1.03 -8.33 28.17
C GLN A 83 0.26 -9.12 27.99
N TYR A 84 0.84 -9.16 26.78
CA TYR A 84 2.10 -9.86 26.53
C TYR A 84 3.29 -9.25 27.29
N ALA A 85 3.33 -7.92 27.44
CA ALA A 85 4.36 -7.26 28.25
C ALA A 85 4.30 -7.65 29.74
N ALA A 86 3.12 -7.99 30.25
CA ALA A 86 2.92 -8.45 31.63
C ALA A 86 3.22 -9.95 31.82
N MET A 87 3.38 -10.72 30.74
CA MET A 87 3.73 -12.14 30.81
C MET A 87 5.23 -12.32 31.11
N THR A 88 5.57 -13.45 31.72
CA THR A 88 6.95 -13.92 31.89
C THR A 88 7.50 -14.48 30.58
N ASP A 89 8.83 -14.61 30.49
CA ASP A 89 9.50 -15.18 29.30
C ASP A 89 9.01 -16.61 29.03
N GLU A 90 8.84 -17.42 30.09
CA GLU A 90 8.33 -18.80 29.99
C GLU A 90 6.89 -18.85 29.46
N GLN A 91 6.04 -17.90 29.86
CA GLN A 91 4.66 -17.82 29.37
C GLN A 91 4.60 -17.45 27.88
N LEU A 92 5.45 -16.52 27.42
CA LEU A 92 5.55 -16.13 26.00
C LEU A 92 6.08 -17.28 25.13
N ILE A 93 7.04 -18.05 25.67
CA ILE A 93 7.58 -19.24 24.98
C ILE A 93 6.49 -20.31 24.85
N LYS A 94 5.79 -20.67 25.94
CA LYS A 94 4.70 -21.67 25.89
C LYS A 94 3.58 -21.26 24.93
N LEU A 95 3.26 -19.97 24.85
CA LEU A 95 2.27 -19.45 23.92
C LEU A 95 2.72 -19.63 22.45
N SER A 96 4.01 -19.46 22.18
CA SER A 96 4.63 -19.67 20.88
C SER A 96 4.63 -21.14 20.47
N GLU A 97 4.96 -22.03 21.41
CA GLU A 97 4.93 -23.49 21.22
C GLU A 97 3.51 -23.99 20.93
N ALA A 98 2.51 -23.54 21.69
CA ALA A 98 1.11 -23.89 21.44
C ALA A 98 0.59 -23.37 20.07
N ALA A 99 0.98 -22.15 19.69
CA ALA A 99 0.67 -21.59 18.37
C ALA A 99 1.33 -22.37 17.22
N TYR A 100 2.49 -22.97 17.51
CA TYR A 100 3.22 -23.79 16.56
C TYR A 100 2.55 -25.15 16.37
N GLU A 101 2.25 -25.85 17.46
CA GLU A 101 1.59 -27.16 17.47
C GLU A 101 0.19 -27.11 16.82
N SER A 102 -0.55 -26.02 17.00
CA SER A 102 -1.87 -25.83 16.37
C SER A 102 -1.84 -25.50 14.87
N ASN A 103 -0.66 -25.19 14.30
CA ASN A 103 -0.49 -24.77 12.90
C ASN A 103 0.33 -25.75 12.05
N THR A 104 0.56 -26.97 12.52
CA THR A 104 1.43 -27.97 11.83
C THR A 104 0.90 -28.43 10.46
N GLU A 105 -0.39 -28.23 10.15
CA GLU A 105 -0.99 -28.54 8.85
C GLU A 105 -0.92 -27.39 7.83
N ALA A 106 -0.51 -26.18 8.24
CA ALA A 106 -0.36 -25.05 7.34
C ALA A 106 0.95 -25.16 6.54
N SER A 107 0.92 -24.77 5.25
CA SER A 107 2.10 -24.77 4.37
C SER A 107 3.25 -23.89 4.87
N ASN A 108 3.03 -23.04 5.87
CA ASN A 108 4.06 -22.24 6.52
C ASN A 108 3.68 -21.94 7.99
N PRO A 109 3.97 -22.87 8.94
CA PRO A 109 3.58 -22.72 10.34
C PRO A 109 4.29 -21.53 10.97
N ARG A 110 3.52 -20.57 11.48
CA ARG A 110 4.04 -19.43 12.23
C ARG A 110 4.14 -19.80 13.71
N PRO A 111 5.31 -19.69 14.34
CA PRO A 111 5.48 -20.04 15.75
C PRO A 111 4.97 -18.95 16.71
N TYR A 112 4.15 -18.01 16.25
CA TYR A 112 3.65 -16.91 17.09
C TYR A 112 2.18 -16.65 16.81
N CYS A 113 1.42 -16.31 17.86
CA CYS A 113 -0.01 -16.01 17.78
C CYS A 113 -0.33 -14.76 16.95
N ASP A 114 0.43 -13.67 17.12
CA ASP A 114 0.18 -12.38 16.45
C ASP A 114 1.43 -11.46 16.42
N THR A 115 1.28 -10.27 15.84
CA THR A 115 2.37 -9.29 15.72
C THR A 115 2.80 -8.66 17.06
N PRO A 116 1.88 -8.24 17.96
CA PRO A 116 2.27 -7.81 19.31
C PRO A 116 3.10 -8.83 20.08
N HIS A 117 2.72 -10.11 20.03
CA HIS A 117 3.43 -11.22 20.66
C HIS A 117 4.86 -11.39 20.11
N TYR A 118 5.00 -11.44 18.78
CA TYR A 118 6.31 -11.52 18.12
C TYR A 118 7.23 -10.34 18.48
N ASN A 119 6.67 -9.12 18.52
CA ASN A 119 7.45 -7.92 18.84
C ASN A 119 7.91 -7.91 20.30
N GLU A 120 7.08 -8.37 21.24
CA GLU A 120 7.44 -8.45 22.65
C GLU A 120 8.56 -9.49 22.87
N MET A 121 8.45 -10.67 22.28
CA MET A 121 9.51 -11.67 22.32
C MET A 121 10.82 -11.20 21.68
N ARG A 122 10.74 -10.44 20.58
CA ARG A 122 11.93 -9.86 19.93
C ARG A 122 12.61 -8.80 20.79
N ARG A 123 11.83 -8.08 21.62
CA ARG A 123 12.33 -7.03 22.52
C ARG A 123 13.13 -7.62 23.68
N ARG A 124 12.69 -8.75 24.22
CA ARG A 124 13.34 -9.41 25.36
C ARG A 124 14.57 -10.17 24.90
N LYS A 125 15.72 -9.86 25.50
CA LYS A 125 17.01 -10.43 25.14
C LYS A 125 17.70 -10.98 26.38
N ASN A 126 18.39 -12.11 26.23
CA ASN A 126 19.28 -12.63 27.26
C ASN A 126 20.61 -11.86 27.32
N GLU A 127 21.49 -12.25 28.24
CA GLU A 127 22.82 -11.66 28.45
C GLU A 127 23.71 -11.71 27.19
N GLN A 128 23.48 -12.67 26.29
CA GLN A 128 24.19 -12.84 25.02
C GLN A 128 23.56 -12.01 23.88
N GLY A 129 22.53 -11.21 24.18
CA GLY A 129 21.82 -10.37 23.22
C GLY A 129 20.86 -11.12 22.29
N LEU A 130 20.60 -12.41 22.54
CA LEU A 130 19.65 -13.24 21.79
C LEU A 130 18.23 -12.96 22.25
N SER A 131 17.34 -12.68 21.31
CA SER A 131 15.93 -12.46 21.64
C SER A 131 15.22 -13.77 22.00
N LEU A 132 14.08 -13.71 22.69
CA LEU A 132 13.29 -14.92 22.94
C LEU A 132 12.83 -15.58 21.63
N VAL A 133 12.61 -14.79 20.58
CA VAL A 133 12.40 -15.28 19.21
C VAL A 133 13.56 -16.15 18.74
N ASP A 134 14.79 -15.70 18.97
CA ASP A 134 15.99 -16.47 18.57
C ASP A 134 16.07 -17.79 19.33
N GLN A 135 15.78 -17.77 20.63
CA GLN A 135 15.81 -18.94 21.52
C GLN A 135 14.74 -19.98 21.15
N VAL A 136 13.52 -19.56 20.84
CA VAL A 136 12.44 -20.48 20.39
C VAL A 136 12.76 -21.09 19.03
N ASN A 137 13.31 -20.33 18.08
CA ASN A 137 13.70 -20.89 16.78
C ASN A 137 14.88 -21.87 16.89
N GLU A 138 15.71 -21.73 17.91
CA GLU A 138 16.80 -22.65 18.23
C GLU A 138 16.26 -23.94 18.86
N LEU A 139 15.36 -23.84 19.84
CA LEU A 139 14.66 -24.99 20.44
C LEU A 139 13.86 -25.81 19.41
N LEU A 140 13.20 -25.13 18.46
CA LEU A 140 12.43 -25.76 17.38
C LEU A 140 13.30 -26.29 16.23
N GLY A 141 14.63 -26.23 16.34
CA GLY A 141 15.57 -26.73 15.32
C GLY A 141 15.53 -25.95 13.98
N ARG A 142 14.89 -24.78 13.96
CA ARG A 142 14.72 -23.93 12.76
C ARG A 142 15.92 -23.03 12.48
N ARG A 143 16.82 -22.86 13.44
CA ARG A 143 18.21 -22.44 13.22
C ARG A 143 19.13 -23.64 13.37
N ARG A 144 19.86 -24.02 12.32
CA ARG A 144 21.04 -24.88 12.50
C ARG A 144 22.06 -24.07 13.28
N GLN A 145 22.39 -24.48 14.51
CA GLN A 145 23.64 -24.05 15.12
C GLN A 145 24.77 -24.41 14.14
N ARG A 146 25.66 -23.45 13.87
CA ARG A 146 26.78 -23.62 12.95
C ARG A 146 28.10 -23.49 13.73
N PRO A 147 28.37 -24.41 14.68
CA PRO A 147 29.58 -24.35 15.50
C PRO A 147 30.85 -24.45 14.65
N GLU A 148 30.75 -24.99 13.43
CA GLU A 148 31.87 -25.01 12.49
C GLU A 148 32.40 -23.60 12.18
N LEU A 149 31.55 -22.57 12.22
CA LEU A 149 31.94 -21.18 11.92
C LEU A 149 32.69 -20.49 13.06
N ASP A 150 32.67 -21.04 14.26
CA ASP A 150 33.29 -20.41 15.44
C ASP A 150 34.82 -20.43 15.36
N ASN A 151 35.38 -21.37 14.60
CA ASN A 151 36.83 -21.57 14.46
C ASN A 151 37.36 -21.16 13.07
N TYR A 152 36.56 -20.45 12.26
CA TYR A 152 36.99 -20.03 10.93
C TYR A 152 38.12 -19.00 11.03
N THR A 153 39.24 -19.31 10.39
CA THR A 153 40.32 -18.36 10.11
C THR A 153 39.89 -17.35 9.06
N LEU A 154 40.70 -16.30 8.84
CA LEU A 154 40.45 -15.35 7.76
C LEU A 154 40.34 -16.04 6.39
N ASP A 155 41.17 -17.04 6.12
CA ASP A 155 41.16 -17.76 4.85
C ASP A 155 39.95 -18.67 4.71
N ASP A 156 39.47 -19.28 5.80
CA ASP A 156 38.19 -20.01 5.80
C ASP A 156 37.02 -19.09 5.46
N TRP A 157 37.03 -17.86 5.99
CA TRP A 157 36.03 -16.85 5.64
C TRP A 157 36.14 -16.38 4.18
N ARG A 158 37.36 -16.23 3.64
CA ARG A 158 37.57 -15.93 2.22
C ARG A 158 37.01 -17.05 1.34
N GLY A 159 37.31 -18.31 1.67
CA GLY A 159 36.76 -19.48 0.98
C GLY A 159 35.24 -19.52 1.05
N TYR A 160 34.68 -19.29 2.24
CA TYR A 160 33.23 -19.25 2.47
C TYR A 160 32.52 -18.16 1.66
N LEU A 161 33.10 -16.96 1.55
CA LEU A 161 32.55 -15.88 0.74
C LEU A 161 32.72 -16.14 -0.76
N ALA A 162 33.85 -16.70 -1.18
CA ALA A 162 34.11 -17.08 -2.57
C ALA A 162 33.14 -18.18 -3.05
N GLU A 163 32.82 -19.15 -2.20
CA GLU A 163 31.87 -20.22 -2.50
C GLU A 163 30.44 -19.68 -2.62
N ARG A 164 30.03 -18.80 -1.69
CA ARG A 164 28.63 -18.33 -1.59
C ARG A 164 28.30 -17.09 -2.41
N LYS A 165 29.31 -16.39 -2.93
CA LYS A 165 29.19 -15.32 -3.94
C LYS A 165 28.14 -14.26 -3.59
N TYR A 166 28.12 -13.80 -2.33
CA TYR A 166 27.18 -12.76 -1.93
C TYR A 166 27.46 -11.43 -2.66
N ILE A 167 26.47 -10.89 -3.37
CA ILE A 167 26.63 -9.67 -4.19
C ILE A 167 26.96 -8.42 -3.36
N ASN A 168 26.54 -8.38 -2.09
CA ASN A 168 26.86 -7.31 -1.15
C ASN A 168 26.54 -7.75 0.29
N GLN A 169 26.94 -6.92 1.25
CA GLN A 169 26.64 -7.13 2.67
C GLN A 169 25.15 -7.37 2.96
N ASN A 170 24.23 -6.68 2.27
CA ASN A 170 22.79 -6.85 2.50
C ASN A 170 22.26 -8.17 1.91
N ALA A 171 22.89 -8.69 0.86
CA ALA A 171 22.61 -10.01 0.32
C ALA A 171 23.09 -11.08 1.31
N TRP A 172 24.31 -10.95 1.83
CA TRP A 172 24.82 -11.84 2.89
C TRP A 172 23.94 -11.81 4.13
N LYS A 173 23.58 -10.63 4.63
CA LYS A 173 22.69 -10.49 5.80
C LYS A 173 21.34 -11.16 5.60
N ARG A 174 20.76 -11.11 4.40
CA ARG A 174 19.46 -11.72 4.09
C ARG A 174 19.55 -13.24 3.96
N ALA A 175 20.61 -13.72 3.32
CA ALA A 175 20.79 -15.14 3.03
C ALA A 175 21.39 -15.92 4.22
N ASP A 176 22.35 -15.33 4.93
CA ASP A 176 23.01 -15.93 6.10
C ASP A 176 23.39 -14.85 7.14
N SER A 177 22.37 -14.33 7.84
CA SER A 177 22.57 -13.39 8.95
C SER A 177 23.44 -13.94 10.09
N HIS A 178 23.47 -15.26 10.26
CA HIS A 178 24.24 -15.93 11.32
C HIS A 178 25.74 -15.98 10.96
N GLY A 179 26.08 -16.39 9.74
CA GLY A 179 27.47 -16.34 9.25
C GLY A 179 28.04 -14.92 9.28
N LEU A 180 27.24 -13.91 8.90
CA LEU A 180 27.64 -12.50 9.03
C LEU A 180 27.92 -12.10 10.49
N LYS A 181 27.11 -12.59 11.45
CA LYS A 181 27.32 -12.34 12.87
C LYS A 181 28.63 -12.99 13.35
N LYS A 182 28.86 -14.26 13.02
CA LYS A 182 30.07 -15.00 13.40
C LYS A 182 31.36 -14.37 12.84
N CYS A 183 31.35 -13.95 11.58
CA CYS A 183 32.46 -13.23 10.97
C CYS A 183 32.78 -11.88 11.66
N ARG A 184 31.76 -11.22 12.23
CA ARG A 184 31.96 -9.99 13.04
C ARG A 184 32.54 -10.30 14.40
N GLU A 185 32.07 -11.37 15.04
CA GLU A 185 32.59 -11.84 16.33
C GLU A 185 34.05 -12.27 16.23
N SER A 186 34.47 -12.83 15.09
CA SER A 186 35.87 -13.18 14.82
C SER A 186 36.77 -11.99 14.46
N GLY A 187 36.23 -10.77 14.36
CA GLY A 187 37.00 -9.55 14.06
C GLY A 187 37.41 -9.36 12.59
N TYR A 188 37.14 -10.33 11.71
CA TYR A 188 37.58 -10.29 10.30
C TYR A 188 36.64 -9.51 9.37
N PHE A 189 35.43 -9.16 9.84
CA PHE A 189 34.40 -8.59 8.99
C PHE A 189 34.81 -7.29 8.27
N GLU A 190 35.49 -6.34 8.93
CA GLU A 190 35.84 -5.08 8.26
C GLU A 190 36.89 -5.31 7.17
N GLN A 191 37.83 -6.24 7.37
CA GLN A 191 38.78 -6.64 6.34
C GLN A 191 38.07 -7.28 5.14
N LEU A 192 37.23 -8.30 5.39
CA LEU A 192 36.50 -9.01 4.33
C LEU A 192 35.47 -8.11 3.62
N LYS A 193 34.91 -7.13 4.32
CA LYS A 193 34.02 -6.13 3.73
C LYS A 193 34.76 -5.22 2.77
N VAL A 194 35.99 -4.83 3.11
CA VAL A 194 36.86 -4.11 2.19
C VAL A 194 37.20 -5.00 1.00
N GLU A 195 37.64 -6.23 1.23
CA GLU A 195 38.02 -7.17 0.16
C GLU A 195 36.86 -7.54 -0.81
N PHE A 196 35.68 -7.89 -0.30
CA PHE A 196 34.58 -8.45 -1.10
C PHE A 196 33.45 -7.47 -1.42
N PHE A 197 33.26 -6.42 -0.64
CA PHE A 197 32.09 -5.52 -0.76
C PHE A 197 32.45 -4.05 -0.98
N SER A 198 33.73 -3.70 -1.10
CA SER A 198 34.14 -2.34 -1.38
C SER A 198 33.90 -1.96 -2.84
N ASN A 199 33.40 -0.75 -3.03
CA ASN A 199 33.29 -0.12 -4.36
C ASN A 199 34.60 0.56 -4.79
N ARG A 200 35.68 0.43 -4.02
CA ARG A 200 36.99 1.03 -4.31
C ARG A 200 37.86 0.01 -5.07
N LEU A 201 38.85 0.51 -5.83
CA LEU A 201 39.88 -0.36 -6.41
C LEU A 201 40.86 -0.71 -5.29
N LEU A 202 41.01 -2.01 -5.02
CA LEU A 202 41.83 -2.50 -3.93
C LEU A 202 42.84 -3.50 -4.46
N PHE A 203 44.02 -3.45 -3.86
CA PHE A 203 45.07 -4.43 -4.05
C PHE A 203 45.38 -5.08 -2.70
N LEU A 204 45.32 -6.42 -2.66
CA LEU A 204 45.75 -7.20 -1.51
C LEU A 204 47.17 -7.69 -1.78
N SER A 205 48.13 -7.16 -1.02
CA SER A 205 49.54 -7.58 -1.08
C SER A 205 49.70 -9.01 -0.56
N LYS A 206 50.74 -9.70 -1.05
CA LYS A 206 51.19 -11.01 -0.54
C LYS A 206 51.37 -11.02 0.99
N ASN A 207 51.74 -9.88 1.57
CA ASN A 207 51.97 -9.72 3.01
C ASN A 207 50.70 -9.40 3.81
N GLY A 208 49.52 -9.46 3.17
CA GLY A 208 48.22 -9.21 3.81
C GLY A 208 47.84 -7.73 3.93
N GLY A 209 48.67 -6.81 3.42
CA GLY A 209 48.36 -5.38 3.36
C GLY A 209 47.26 -5.09 2.34
N ILE A 210 46.30 -4.22 2.68
CA ILE A 210 45.25 -3.78 1.76
C ILE A 210 45.54 -2.34 1.33
N PHE A 211 45.79 -2.17 0.04
CA PHE A 211 46.08 -0.88 -0.57
C PHE A 211 44.88 -0.39 -1.38
N HIS A 212 44.60 0.90 -1.24
CA HIS A 212 43.62 1.59 -2.06
C HIS A 212 44.30 2.17 -3.30
N CYS A 213 43.80 1.83 -4.48
CA CYS A 213 44.26 2.38 -5.75
C CYS A 213 43.17 3.29 -6.32
N GLN A 214 43.54 4.39 -6.96
CA GLN A 214 42.60 5.30 -7.62
C GLN A 214 42.34 4.89 -9.08
N SER A 215 43.26 4.13 -9.68
CA SER A 215 43.22 3.68 -11.07
C SER A 215 43.62 2.20 -11.21
N ASN A 216 43.33 1.59 -12.37
CA ASN A 216 43.77 0.22 -12.66
C ASN A 216 45.30 0.18 -12.86
N GLU A 217 45.85 1.28 -13.35
CA GLU A 217 47.27 1.47 -13.63
C GLU A 217 48.08 1.53 -12.34
N GLU A 218 47.59 2.26 -11.33
CA GLU A 218 48.13 2.19 -9.96
C GLU A 218 48.05 0.78 -9.39
N LYS A 219 46.95 0.05 -9.62
CA LYS A 219 46.79 -1.32 -9.13
C LYS A 219 47.83 -2.26 -9.76
N ILE A 220 48.02 -2.18 -11.08
CA ILE A 220 49.04 -2.94 -11.81
C ILE A 220 50.44 -2.60 -11.29
N PHE A 221 50.71 -1.31 -11.09
CA PHE A 221 52.02 -0.88 -10.58
C PHE A 221 52.27 -1.37 -9.15
N ALA A 222 51.27 -1.31 -8.26
CA ALA A 222 51.35 -1.86 -6.91
C ALA A 222 51.58 -3.38 -6.92
N GLN A 223 50.93 -4.12 -7.82
CA GLN A 223 51.17 -5.55 -8.04
C GLN A 223 52.61 -5.83 -8.46
N VAL A 224 53.21 -4.98 -9.30
CA VAL A 224 54.63 -5.11 -9.68
C VAL A 224 55.55 -4.85 -8.49
N LEU A 225 55.31 -3.79 -7.71
CA LEU A 225 56.13 -3.49 -6.52
C LEU A 225 56.08 -4.64 -5.50
N ASP A 226 54.88 -5.18 -5.24
CA ASP A 226 54.67 -6.33 -4.36
C ASP A 226 55.23 -7.63 -4.92
N ALA A 227 55.20 -7.81 -6.25
CA ALA A 227 55.81 -8.97 -6.90
C ALA A 227 57.32 -9.02 -6.71
N LEU A 228 57.96 -7.85 -6.68
CA LEU A 228 59.39 -7.65 -6.47
C LEU A 228 59.81 -7.56 -4.99
N ASP A 229 58.87 -7.75 -4.05
CA ASP A 229 59.08 -7.62 -2.61
C ASP A 229 59.68 -6.25 -2.20
N LEU A 230 59.31 -5.18 -2.91
CA LEU A 230 59.71 -3.82 -2.55
C LEU A 230 58.82 -3.27 -1.44
N GLU A 231 59.42 -2.64 -0.43
CA GLU A 231 58.67 -1.94 0.62
C GLU A 231 58.08 -0.65 0.05
N PHE A 232 56.75 -0.52 0.08
CA PHE A 232 56.06 0.68 -0.40
C PHE A 232 54.86 1.10 0.45
N GLU A 233 54.55 2.40 0.38
CA GLU A 233 53.42 3.07 1.01
C GLU A 233 52.57 3.72 -0.09
N ALA A 234 51.24 3.52 -0.06
CA ALA A 234 50.31 4.11 -1.02
C ALA A 234 49.76 5.45 -0.51
N HIS A 235 49.69 6.43 -1.40
CA HIS A 235 49.22 7.80 -1.14
C HIS A 235 49.88 8.57 0.02
N PRO A 236 51.21 8.56 0.15
CA PRO A 236 51.91 9.32 1.18
C PRO A 236 51.90 10.81 0.88
N GLU A 237 51.99 11.62 1.93
CA GLU A 237 52.21 13.06 1.78
C GLU A 237 53.57 13.35 1.16
N TRP A 238 53.61 14.28 0.19
CA TRP A 238 54.86 14.79 -0.33
C TRP A 238 55.60 15.53 0.80
N PRO A 239 56.95 15.40 0.90
CA PRO A 239 57.75 16.03 1.97
C PRO A 239 57.73 17.57 1.94
N PHE A 240 57.07 18.19 0.96
CA PHE A 240 56.91 19.63 0.79
C PHE A 240 55.44 20.09 0.79
N CYS A 241 54.53 19.31 1.40
CA CYS A 241 53.11 19.68 1.55
C CYS A 241 52.92 21.14 2.00
N LEU A 242 52.24 21.94 1.18
CA LEU A 242 51.84 23.30 1.56
C LEU A 242 50.65 23.25 2.54
N PRO A 243 50.59 24.16 3.54
CA PRO A 243 49.42 24.27 4.39
C PRO A 243 48.16 24.60 3.55
N ASN A 244 47.09 23.82 3.71
CA ASN A 244 45.74 24.00 3.11
C ASN A 244 45.47 23.43 1.68
N SER A 245 46.34 22.62 1.09
CA SER A 245 46.05 21.94 -0.19
C SER A 245 45.45 20.54 0.02
N SER A 246 44.12 20.43 -0.04
CA SER A 246 43.35 19.28 0.47
C SER A 246 43.49 17.94 -0.29
N ARG A 247 44.11 17.88 -1.48
CA ARG A 247 44.38 16.63 -2.25
C ARG A 247 45.58 16.68 -3.22
N ASN A 248 46.14 17.85 -3.52
CA ASN A 248 47.20 18.01 -4.53
C ASN A 248 48.61 17.64 -4.02
N CYS A 249 48.72 17.13 -2.80
CA CYS A 249 50.00 16.92 -2.11
C CYS A 249 50.24 15.48 -1.68
N LEU A 250 49.51 14.51 -2.23
CA LEU A 250 49.84 13.09 -2.07
C LEU A 250 50.57 12.58 -3.32
N ALA A 251 51.58 11.73 -3.11
CA ALA A 251 52.14 10.90 -4.17
C ALA A 251 51.21 9.71 -4.46
N ASP A 252 51.41 8.95 -5.53
CA ASP A 252 50.69 7.69 -5.67
C ASP A 252 51.33 6.60 -4.83
N PHE A 253 52.67 6.53 -4.86
CA PHE A 253 53.44 5.63 -4.01
C PHE A 253 54.71 6.28 -3.48
N LYS A 254 55.20 5.75 -2.37
CA LYS A 254 56.58 5.91 -1.90
C LYS A 254 57.16 4.52 -1.73
N ALA A 255 58.25 4.23 -2.42
CA ALA A 255 58.90 2.93 -2.37
C ALA A 255 60.37 3.08 -1.98
N LYS A 256 60.91 2.07 -1.30
CA LYS A 256 62.34 1.98 -1.01
C LYS A 256 63.02 1.14 -2.08
N VAL A 257 63.72 1.79 -3.00
CA VAL A 257 64.41 1.16 -4.12
C VAL A 257 65.91 1.24 -3.88
N ASN A 258 66.59 0.09 -3.74
CA ASN A 258 68.04 0.02 -3.47
C ASN A 258 68.51 0.94 -2.32
N GLY A 259 67.73 1.00 -1.25
CA GLY A 259 68.03 1.85 -0.09
C GLY A 259 67.69 3.33 -0.25
N ARG A 260 67.27 3.78 -1.43
CA ARG A 260 66.79 5.15 -1.68
C ARG A 260 65.27 5.21 -1.57
N VAL A 261 64.76 6.28 -0.98
CA VAL A 261 63.32 6.54 -0.90
C VAL A 261 62.89 7.28 -2.15
N CYS A 262 62.05 6.65 -2.96
CA CYS A 262 61.53 7.22 -4.19
C CYS A 262 60.03 7.49 -4.06
N PHE A 263 59.57 8.65 -4.51
CA PHE A 263 58.17 9.01 -4.67
C PHE A 263 57.76 8.78 -6.12
N ILE A 264 56.59 8.20 -6.32
CA ILE A 264 56.14 7.69 -7.61
C ILE A 264 54.78 8.30 -7.94
N GLU A 265 54.63 8.80 -9.16
CA GLU A 265 53.36 9.21 -9.75
C GLU A 265 53.06 8.36 -10.97
N VAL A 266 51.85 7.81 -11.01
CA VAL A 266 51.28 7.09 -12.14
C VAL A 266 50.36 8.06 -12.87
N TRP A 267 50.93 8.77 -13.84
CA TRP A 267 50.19 9.80 -14.57
C TRP A 267 49.24 9.19 -15.57
N LEU A 268 47.96 9.54 -15.47
CA LEU A 268 46.93 9.19 -16.43
C LEU A 268 47.36 9.39 -17.89
N VAL A 269 48.05 10.51 -18.18
CA VAL A 269 48.43 10.90 -19.54
C VAL A 269 49.67 11.80 -19.61
N GLY A 270 50.60 11.47 -20.51
CA GLY A 270 51.67 12.35 -21.00
C GLY A 270 51.25 13.16 -22.23
N LYS A 271 51.61 14.44 -22.29
CA LYS A 271 51.19 15.36 -23.37
C LYS A 271 51.57 14.87 -24.78
N HIS A 272 52.66 14.12 -24.90
CA HIS A 272 53.15 13.55 -26.14
C HIS A 272 52.39 12.27 -26.59
N LEU A 273 51.61 11.66 -25.70
CA LEU A 273 50.82 10.44 -25.95
C LEU A 273 49.36 10.74 -26.33
N LEU A 274 48.98 12.02 -26.42
CA LEU A 274 47.64 12.47 -26.79
C LEU A 274 47.50 12.65 -28.30
N LYS A 275 46.37 12.20 -28.87
CA LYS A 275 46.02 12.54 -30.26
C LYS A 275 45.61 14.02 -30.36
N PRO A 276 45.83 14.69 -31.51
CA PRO A 276 45.44 16.10 -31.68
C PRO A 276 43.96 16.39 -31.39
N SER A 277 43.07 15.46 -31.69
CA SER A 277 41.64 15.56 -31.42
C SER A 277 41.30 15.56 -29.92
N GLU A 278 42.13 14.93 -29.09
CA GLU A 278 41.92 14.80 -27.64
C GLU A 278 42.45 16.01 -26.86
N LEU A 279 43.34 16.82 -27.47
CA LEU A 279 43.86 18.05 -26.86
C LEU A 279 42.77 19.12 -26.68
N ASN A 280 41.62 18.97 -27.35
CA ASN A 280 40.46 19.84 -27.22
C ASN A 280 39.49 19.41 -26.11
N ASP A 281 39.72 18.27 -25.45
CA ASP A 281 38.89 17.82 -24.32
C ASP A 281 39.20 18.65 -23.07
N THR A 282 38.18 19.35 -22.54
CA THR A 282 38.30 20.20 -21.37
C THR A 282 38.78 19.45 -20.11
N PHE A 283 38.44 18.16 -19.98
CA PHE A 283 38.94 17.32 -18.89
C PHE A 283 40.45 17.09 -19.02
N LEU A 284 40.91 16.71 -20.22
CA LEU A 284 42.33 16.46 -20.48
C LEU A 284 43.16 17.74 -20.36
N MET A 285 42.67 18.88 -20.85
CA MET A 285 43.32 20.17 -20.64
C MET A 285 43.53 20.47 -19.15
N LYS A 286 42.45 20.44 -18.34
CA LYS A 286 42.53 20.67 -16.89
C LYS A 286 43.41 19.64 -16.17
N TYR A 287 43.47 18.41 -16.65
CA TYR A 287 44.36 17.39 -16.11
C TYR A 287 45.82 17.74 -16.39
N THR A 288 46.16 18.06 -17.64
CA THR A 288 47.54 18.43 -18.03
C THR A 288 48.04 19.69 -17.34
N GLU A 289 47.17 20.69 -17.12
CA GLU A 289 47.50 21.89 -16.34
C GLU A 289 47.83 21.55 -14.87
N ARG A 290 47.02 20.68 -14.25
CA ARG A 290 47.25 20.22 -12.87
C ARG A 290 48.54 19.40 -12.74
N ARG A 291 48.80 18.51 -13.70
CA ARG A 291 50.06 17.77 -13.78
C ARG A 291 51.25 18.70 -13.90
N ALA A 292 51.22 19.65 -14.85
CA ALA A 292 52.31 20.61 -15.06
C ALA A 292 52.58 21.43 -13.79
N LEU A 293 51.53 21.85 -13.08
CA LEU A 293 51.65 22.53 -11.79
C LEU A 293 52.30 21.63 -10.74
N LYS A 294 51.87 20.35 -10.62
CA LYS A 294 52.42 19.39 -9.66
C LYS A 294 53.89 19.07 -9.96
N GLU A 295 54.25 18.85 -11.23
CA GLU A 295 55.63 18.67 -11.67
C GLU A 295 56.49 19.92 -11.39
N GLN A 296 55.95 21.13 -11.62
CA GLN A 296 56.63 22.38 -11.27
C GLN A 296 56.86 22.49 -9.76
N LEU A 297 55.86 22.14 -8.94
CA LEU A 297 55.99 22.14 -7.48
C LEU A 297 57.02 21.11 -7.00
N ILE A 298 57.05 19.91 -7.58
CA ILE A 298 58.08 18.89 -7.31
C ILE A 298 59.48 19.44 -7.63
N LYS A 299 59.65 20.10 -8.79
CA LYS A 299 60.90 20.75 -9.20
C LYS A 299 61.31 21.88 -8.26
N GLN A 300 60.36 22.73 -7.88
CA GLN A 300 60.60 23.87 -6.98
C GLN A 300 60.90 23.42 -5.56
N ALA A 301 60.27 22.34 -5.11
CA ALA A 301 60.46 21.81 -3.78
C ALA A 301 61.88 21.31 -3.54
N THR A 302 62.65 20.92 -4.57
CA THR A 302 64.05 20.55 -4.38
C THR A 302 64.94 20.60 -5.63
N GLY A 303 66.17 21.11 -5.45
CA GLY A 303 67.36 20.70 -6.20
C GLY A 303 68.08 19.48 -5.58
N VAL A 304 67.36 18.63 -4.82
CA VAL A 304 67.86 17.53 -3.97
C VAL A 304 66.98 16.25 -4.03
N CYS A 305 65.68 16.33 -4.38
CA CYS A 305 64.79 15.15 -4.47
C CYS A 305 64.28 14.83 -5.88
N PHE A 306 64.73 15.55 -6.92
CA PHE A 306 64.38 15.19 -8.30
C PHE A 306 64.90 13.78 -8.67
N ASP A 307 66.05 13.38 -8.11
CA ASP A 307 66.63 12.03 -8.24
C ASP A 307 65.78 10.94 -7.56
N ASN A 308 64.79 11.33 -6.75
CA ASN A 308 63.88 10.45 -6.03
C ASN A 308 62.45 10.49 -6.58
N PHE A 309 62.20 11.18 -7.69
CA PHE A 309 60.88 11.22 -8.33
C PHE A 309 60.83 10.27 -9.53
N ILE A 310 59.84 9.38 -9.54
CA ILE A 310 59.59 8.43 -10.63
C ILE A 310 58.25 8.76 -11.27
N SER A 311 58.25 8.89 -12.60
CA SER A 311 57.08 9.16 -13.42
C SER A 311 56.76 7.95 -14.28
N ILE A 312 55.54 7.43 -14.17
CA ILE A 312 55.01 6.33 -14.98
C ILE A 312 53.87 6.87 -15.84
N GLU A 313 53.87 6.60 -17.15
CA GLU A 313 52.87 7.11 -18.09
C GLU A 313 51.75 6.07 -18.33
N ALA A 314 50.70 6.09 -17.50
CA ALA A 314 49.57 5.15 -17.58
C ALA A 314 48.86 5.11 -18.95
N ARG A 315 48.97 6.18 -19.76
CA ARG A 315 48.35 6.20 -21.10
C ARG A 315 48.95 5.15 -22.03
N THR A 316 50.18 4.69 -21.79
CA THR A 316 50.79 3.58 -22.52
C THR A 316 49.93 2.33 -22.47
N LEU A 317 49.32 2.03 -21.30
CA LEU A 317 48.39 0.92 -21.14
C LEU A 317 47.21 1.00 -22.12
N LYS A 318 46.58 2.18 -22.20
CA LYS A 318 45.40 2.38 -23.04
C LYS A 318 45.73 2.40 -24.54
N ASN A 319 46.87 2.99 -24.92
CA ASN A 319 47.24 3.16 -26.32
C ASN A 319 47.95 1.93 -26.92
N HIS A 320 48.72 1.22 -26.10
CA HIS A 320 49.67 0.19 -26.54
C HIS A 320 49.53 -1.15 -25.81
N GLY A 321 48.59 -1.25 -24.86
CA GLY A 321 48.26 -2.50 -24.16
C GLY A 321 49.14 -2.78 -22.94
N LEU A 322 48.77 -3.85 -22.21
CA LEU A 322 49.39 -4.24 -20.94
C LEU A 322 50.87 -4.58 -21.07
N GLU A 323 51.25 -5.36 -22.08
CA GLU A 323 52.65 -5.79 -22.25
C GLU A 323 53.58 -4.58 -22.42
N THR A 324 53.20 -3.62 -23.26
CA THR A 324 53.99 -2.39 -23.46
C THR A 324 54.10 -1.57 -22.16
N PHE A 325 53.03 -1.51 -21.38
CA PHE A 325 53.04 -0.80 -20.10
C PHE A 325 53.93 -1.49 -19.07
N LEU A 326 53.93 -2.83 -19.01
CA LEU A 326 54.82 -3.60 -18.15
C LEU A 326 56.29 -3.44 -18.57
N GLU A 327 56.59 -3.34 -19.86
CA GLU A 327 57.93 -3.05 -20.37
C GLU A 327 58.39 -1.62 -20.01
N GLU A 328 57.49 -0.63 -20.02
CA GLU A 328 57.78 0.71 -19.52
C GLU A 328 58.17 0.67 -18.04
N ILE A 329 57.37 -0.02 -17.21
CA ILE A 329 57.66 -0.20 -15.78
C ILE A 329 59.00 -0.90 -15.58
N LYS A 330 59.28 -1.99 -16.32
CA LYS A 330 60.57 -2.70 -16.28
C LYS A 330 61.72 -1.76 -16.59
N SER A 331 61.61 -0.96 -17.65
CA SER A 331 62.65 -0.01 -18.07
C SER A 331 62.95 1.02 -16.98
N VAL A 332 61.90 1.57 -16.36
CA VAL A 332 62.03 2.54 -15.26
C VAL A 332 62.68 1.90 -14.03
N LEU A 333 62.24 0.71 -13.62
CA LEU A 333 62.80 0.01 -12.46
C LEU A 333 64.23 -0.48 -12.72
N HIS A 334 64.56 -0.89 -13.95
CA HIS A 334 65.91 -1.25 -14.37
C HIS A 334 66.86 -0.05 -14.26
N ALA A 335 66.43 1.14 -14.70
CA ALA A 335 67.22 2.37 -14.58
C ALA A 335 67.52 2.73 -13.10
N LEU A 336 66.70 2.26 -12.16
CA LEU A 336 66.88 2.44 -10.72
C LEU A 336 67.72 1.30 -10.08
N GLY A 337 68.17 0.34 -10.88
CA GLY A 337 68.99 -0.79 -10.46
C GLY A 337 68.21 -1.91 -9.76
N VAL A 338 66.90 -1.99 -9.94
CA VAL A 338 66.09 -3.08 -9.35
C VAL A 338 66.43 -4.40 -10.04
N ASN A 339 66.72 -5.43 -9.25
CA ASN A 339 66.98 -6.79 -9.73
C ASN A 339 65.68 -7.61 -9.79
N GLY A 340 65.70 -8.74 -10.52
CA GLY A 340 64.56 -9.68 -10.56
C GLY A 340 63.41 -9.28 -11.48
N LEU A 341 63.64 -8.35 -12.41
CA LEU A 341 62.62 -7.82 -13.32
C LEU A 341 62.03 -8.86 -14.29
N GLU A 342 62.69 -10.02 -14.44
CA GLU A 342 62.22 -11.20 -15.17
C GLU A 342 60.82 -11.66 -14.70
N ILE A 343 60.48 -11.41 -13.41
CA ILE A 343 59.18 -11.78 -12.84
C ILE A 343 58.03 -10.92 -13.38
N ILE A 344 58.34 -9.71 -13.88
CA ILE A 344 57.33 -8.78 -14.39
C ILE A 344 56.78 -9.34 -15.70
N SER A 345 55.54 -9.77 -15.66
CA SER A 345 54.83 -10.29 -16.84
C SER A 345 53.33 -10.12 -16.65
N SER A 346 52.56 -10.23 -17.74
CA SER A 346 51.09 -10.21 -17.69
C SER A 346 50.50 -11.25 -16.73
N LYS A 347 51.21 -12.35 -16.47
CA LYS A 347 50.81 -13.39 -15.50
C LYS A 347 50.69 -12.90 -14.06
N LEU A 348 51.31 -11.77 -13.70
CA LEU A 348 51.13 -11.14 -12.38
C LEU A 348 49.74 -10.51 -12.22
N ILE A 349 49.06 -10.24 -13.32
CA ILE A 349 47.80 -9.51 -13.38
C ILE A 349 46.67 -10.53 -13.55
N SER A 350 45.56 -10.37 -12.83
CA SER A 350 44.43 -11.31 -12.95
C SER A 350 43.83 -11.28 -14.36
N GLU A 351 43.26 -12.39 -14.81
CA GLU A 351 42.58 -12.46 -16.12
C GLU A 351 41.51 -11.35 -16.26
N ALA A 352 40.81 -11.00 -15.18
CA ALA A 352 39.84 -9.91 -15.15
C ALA A 352 40.48 -8.53 -15.36
N ASP A 353 41.59 -8.24 -14.67
CA ASP A 353 42.29 -6.97 -14.82
C ASP A 353 42.99 -6.89 -16.19
N GLN A 354 43.53 -8.00 -16.73
CA GLN A 354 44.07 -8.08 -18.09
C GLN A 354 43.00 -7.72 -19.13
N ALA A 355 41.78 -8.23 -19.00
CA ALA A 355 40.69 -7.91 -19.92
C ALA A 355 40.28 -6.43 -19.88
N LEU A 356 40.33 -5.80 -18.70
CA LEU A 356 40.13 -4.35 -18.57
C LEU A 356 41.22 -3.53 -19.25
N CYS A 357 42.42 -4.10 -19.42
CA CYS A 357 43.55 -3.47 -20.09
C CYS A 357 43.58 -3.74 -21.61
N ALA A 358 43.02 -4.85 -22.06
CA ALA A 358 43.21 -5.37 -23.42
C ALA A 358 42.31 -4.74 -24.49
N ALA A 359 41.26 -3.99 -24.12
CA ALA A 359 40.27 -3.52 -25.09
C ALA A 359 39.78 -2.08 -24.85
N SER A 360 39.46 -1.37 -25.94
CA SER A 360 38.67 -0.13 -25.90
C SER A 360 37.24 -0.36 -25.40
N SER A 361 36.76 -1.62 -25.42
CA SER A 361 35.46 -2.06 -24.91
C SER A 361 35.51 -3.55 -24.54
N LEU A 362 34.96 -3.92 -23.39
CA LEU A 362 34.80 -5.32 -22.99
C LEU A 362 33.84 -6.06 -23.93
N ASP A 363 34.18 -7.30 -24.28
CA ASP A 363 33.38 -8.18 -25.14
C ASP A 363 32.46 -9.11 -24.31
N SER A 364 31.19 -9.23 -24.72
CA SER A 364 30.18 -10.02 -24.03
C SER A 364 30.42 -11.53 -24.14
N GLU A 365 31.01 -12.02 -25.24
CA GLU A 365 31.37 -13.44 -25.36
C GLU A 365 32.54 -13.81 -24.46
N TRP A 366 33.60 -13.01 -24.45
CA TRP A 366 34.70 -13.20 -23.51
C TRP A 366 34.20 -13.22 -22.06
N LEU A 367 33.32 -12.28 -21.69
CA LEU A 367 32.73 -12.21 -20.35
C LEU A 367 31.88 -13.43 -20.01
N LEU A 368 31.11 -13.96 -20.97
CA LEU A 368 30.35 -15.21 -20.79
C LEU A 368 31.30 -16.37 -20.52
N ASN A 369 32.34 -16.55 -21.33
CA ASN A 369 33.33 -17.63 -21.15
C ASN A 369 34.06 -17.51 -19.80
N TYR A 370 34.42 -16.29 -19.41
CA TYR A 370 34.99 -16.01 -18.09
C TYR A 370 34.03 -16.41 -16.97
N ALA A 371 32.75 -16.06 -17.09
CA ALA A 371 31.73 -16.42 -16.11
C ALA A 371 31.53 -17.93 -16.01
N ILE A 372 31.52 -18.64 -17.14
CA ILE A 372 31.38 -20.10 -17.18
C ILE A 372 32.56 -20.75 -16.44
N LYS A 373 33.79 -20.37 -16.79
CA LYS A 373 35.03 -20.88 -16.17
C LYS A 373 35.04 -20.67 -14.66
N ASN A 374 34.51 -19.53 -14.19
CA ASN A 374 34.47 -19.15 -12.78
C ASN A 374 33.13 -19.41 -12.08
N ASN A 375 32.20 -20.14 -12.71
CA ASN A 375 30.87 -20.46 -12.20
C ASN A 375 30.08 -19.23 -11.70
N LEU A 376 30.11 -18.14 -12.47
CA LEU A 376 29.46 -16.86 -12.15
C LEU A 376 28.08 -16.79 -12.82
N THR A 377 27.02 -16.86 -12.01
CA THR A 377 25.65 -16.90 -12.55
C THR A 377 25.07 -15.54 -12.93
N HIS A 378 25.57 -14.45 -12.35
CA HIS A 378 25.12 -13.07 -12.61
C HIS A 378 26.33 -12.16 -12.90
N TYR A 379 26.15 -11.10 -13.69
CA TYR A 379 27.26 -10.16 -13.92
C TYR A 379 27.74 -9.47 -12.62
N THR A 380 26.87 -9.38 -11.61
CA THR A 380 27.21 -8.86 -10.28
C THR A 380 28.09 -9.79 -9.45
N HIS A 381 28.38 -11.00 -9.93
CA HIS A 381 29.31 -11.94 -9.28
C HIS A 381 30.74 -11.81 -9.80
N PHE A 382 30.98 -11.00 -10.83
CA PHE A 382 32.32 -10.73 -11.31
C PHE A 382 33.09 -9.88 -10.30
N GLU A 383 34.41 -9.92 -10.41
CA GLU A 383 35.31 -9.06 -9.62
C GLU A 383 34.90 -7.59 -9.73
N SER A 384 35.11 -6.86 -8.64
CA SER A 384 34.60 -5.48 -8.46
C SER A 384 35.10 -4.49 -9.51
N SER A 385 36.26 -4.73 -10.13
CA SER A 385 36.77 -3.94 -11.26
C SER A 385 35.97 -4.19 -12.54
N LEU A 386 35.76 -5.46 -12.90
CA LEU A 386 35.04 -5.88 -14.09
C LEU A 386 33.53 -5.62 -14.00
N GLU A 387 32.92 -5.91 -12.85
CA GLU A 387 31.52 -5.63 -12.55
C GLU A 387 31.19 -4.15 -12.77
N ARG A 388 32.09 -3.25 -12.34
CA ARG A 388 31.94 -1.82 -12.51
C ARG A 388 32.04 -1.38 -13.97
N ALA A 389 32.95 -1.99 -14.74
CA ALA A 389 33.09 -1.70 -16.16
C ALA A 389 31.85 -2.15 -16.93
N ILE A 390 31.33 -3.35 -16.65
CA ILE A 390 30.07 -3.86 -17.21
C ILE A 390 28.91 -2.92 -16.84
N ARG A 391 28.77 -2.55 -15.57
CA ARG A 391 27.68 -1.69 -15.09
C ARG A 391 27.64 -0.31 -15.77
N ARG A 392 28.79 0.23 -16.19
CA ARG A 392 28.89 1.52 -16.88
C ARG A 392 28.43 1.46 -18.34
N ASN A 393 28.41 0.27 -18.95
CA ASN A 393 27.94 0.05 -20.30
C ASN A 393 26.60 -0.70 -20.26
N GLN A 394 25.50 0.04 -20.40
CA GLN A 394 24.15 -0.52 -20.25
C GLN A 394 23.82 -1.58 -21.31
N GLU A 395 24.32 -1.42 -22.54
CA GLU A 395 24.14 -2.39 -23.63
C GLU A 395 24.84 -3.71 -23.31
N LEU A 396 26.13 -3.63 -22.97
CA LEU A 396 26.92 -4.80 -22.56
C LEU A 396 26.32 -5.51 -21.34
N LYS A 397 25.83 -4.74 -20.37
CA LYS A 397 25.18 -5.27 -19.17
C LYS A 397 23.91 -6.06 -19.52
N CYS A 398 23.06 -5.52 -20.40
CA CYS A 398 21.84 -6.20 -20.85
C CYS A 398 22.19 -7.48 -21.61
N GLU A 399 23.08 -7.38 -22.59
CA GLU A 399 23.49 -8.50 -23.42
C GLU A 399 24.10 -9.64 -22.58
N LEU A 400 25.03 -9.31 -21.68
CA LEU A 400 25.66 -10.29 -20.80
C LEU A 400 24.65 -10.94 -19.84
N GLU A 401 23.73 -10.18 -19.24
CA GLU A 401 22.74 -10.76 -18.33
C GLU A 401 21.81 -11.75 -19.05
N LEU A 402 21.43 -11.47 -20.30
CA LEU A 402 20.64 -12.39 -21.12
C LEU A 402 21.43 -13.66 -21.45
N LYS A 403 22.68 -13.52 -21.92
CA LYS A 403 23.58 -14.65 -22.20
C LYS A 403 23.81 -15.53 -20.96
N LEU A 404 24.03 -14.92 -19.80
CA LEU A 404 24.18 -15.64 -18.53
C LEU A 404 22.89 -16.34 -18.11
N ALA A 405 21.74 -15.67 -18.24
CA ALA A 405 20.45 -16.26 -17.90
C ALA A 405 20.16 -17.51 -18.74
N GLU A 406 20.43 -17.43 -20.04
CA GLU A 406 20.30 -18.53 -20.99
C GLU A 406 21.23 -19.70 -20.64
N TYR A 407 22.53 -19.43 -20.47
CA TYR A 407 23.51 -20.47 -20.15
C TYR A 407 23.18 -21.22 -18.85
N TRP A 408 22.84 -20.48 -17.80
CA TRP A 408 22.51 -21.03 -16.48
C TRP A 408 21.05 -21.49 -16.33
N ARG A 409 20.25 -21.42 -17.40
CA ARG A 409 18.82 -21.79 -17.41
C ARG A 409 18.02 -21.13 -16.27
N ARG A 410 18.28 -19.86 -16.04
CA ARG A 410 17.59 -19.05 -15.03
C ARG A 410 16.81 -17.92 -15.70
N GLU A 411 15.86 -17.34 -14.98
CA GLU A 411 15.20 -16.12 -15.44
C GLU A 411 16.20 -14.94 -15.44
N PRO A 412 16.16 -14.07 -16.47
CA PRO A 412 16.90 -12.81 -16.47
C PRO A 412 16.42 -11.90 -15.34
N THR A 413 17.35 -11.22 -14.66
CA THR A 413 16.95 -10.30 -13.61
C THR A 413 16.43 -9.00 -14.24
N SER A 414 15.11 -8.77 -14.23
CA SER A 414 14.46 -7.62 -14.89
C SER A 414 15.03 -6.25 -14.52
N ARG A 415 15.54 -6.06 -13.29
CA ARG A 415 16.21 -4.81 -12.85
C ARG A 415 17.49 -4.48 -13.63
N PHE A 416 18.06 -5.45 -14.32
CA PHE A 416 19.31 -5.30 -15.08
C PHE A 416 19.06 -5.02 -16.55
N LEU A 417 17.88 -5.36 -17.04
CA LEU A 417 17.46 -5.15 -18.41
C LEU A 417 16.95 -3.74 -18.61
N GLU A 418 17.02 -3.28 -19.85
CA GLU A 418 16.39 -2.02 -20.23
C GLU A 418 14.87 -2.15 -20.08
N LYS A 419 14.27 -1.13 -19.47
CA LYS A 419 12.83 -1.08 -19.26
C LYS A 419 12.15 -0.83 -20.61
N PRO A 420 11.19 -1.68 -21.05
CA PRO A 420 10.52 -1.50 -22.33
C PRO A 420 9.66 -0.23 -22.34
N ASN A 421 9.30 0.26 -23.53
CA ASN A 421 8.33 1.35 -23.63
C ASN A 421 6.96 0.88 -23.10
N LEU A 422 6.25 1.75 -22.38
CA LEU A 422 4.94 1.44 -21.81
C LEU A 422 3.94 1.00 -22.89
N ASP A 423 4.00 1.62 -24.07
CA ASP A 423 3.08 1.31 -25.17
C ASP A 423 3.29 -0.12 -25.68
N ASP A 424 4.53 -0.60 -25.71
CA ASP A 424 4.85 -1.98 -26.09
C ASP A 424 4.32 -2.97 -25.03
N VAL A 425 4.45 -2.61 -23.74
CA VAL A 425 3.89 -3.41 -22.65
C VAL A 425 2.37 -3.47 -22.78
N LYS A 426 1.69 -2.34 -22.98
CA LYS A 426 0.22 -2.28 -23.17
C LYS A 426 -0.21 -3.09 -24.38
N LYS A 427 0.50 -2.98 -25.50
CA LYS A 427 0.23 -3.71 -26.74
C LYS A 427 0.37 -5.23 -26.54
N PHE A 428 1.43 -5.67 -25.85
CA PHE A 428 1.63 -7.08 -25.53
C PHE A 428 0.50 -7.62 -24.63
N ILE A 429 0.15 -6.89 -23.58
CA ILE A 429 -0.89 -7.30 -22.63
C ILE A 429 -2.27 -7.29 -23.28
N ALA A 430 -2.57 -6.34 -24.16
CA ALA A 430 -3.83 -6.31 -24.91
C ALA A 430 -4.04 -7.56 -25.78
N GLN A 431 -2.97 -8.26 -26.17
CA GLN A 431 -3.04 -9.51 -26.95
C GLN A 431 -3.18 -10.77 -26.06
N ARG A 432 -3.05 -10.65 -24.73
CA ARG A 432 -3.06 -11.76 -23.77
C ARG A 432 -4.33 -11.77 -22.92
N VAL A 433 -5.35 -12.49 -23.39
CA VAL A 433 -6.66 -12.58 -22.72
C VAL A 433 -6.59 -13.17 -21.30
N ASP A 434 -5.58 -14.00 -21.05
CA ASP A 434 -5.25 -14.62 -19.77
C ASP A 434 -4.66 -13.64 -18.74
N ILE A 435 -4.08 -12.52 -19.20
CA ILE A 435 -3.44 -11.52 -18.34
C ILE A 435 -4.32 -10.27 -18.24
N ASN A 436 -5.39 -10.35 -17.43
CA ASN A 436 -6.39 -9.28 -17.30
C ASN A 436 -6.61 -8.77 -15.85
N THR A 437 -5.78 -9.24 -14.92
CA THR A 437 -5.74 -8.86 -13.51
C THR A 437 -4.29 -8.67 -13.06
N ARG A 438 -4.10 -7.91 -11.96
CA ARG A 438 -2.79 -7.75 -11.34
C ARG A 438 -2.18 -9.11 -10.98
N GLU A 439 -2.96 -9.97 -10.36
CA GLU A 439 -2.50 -11.29 -9.89
C GLU A 439 -2.09 -12.18 -11.06
N ALA A 440 -2.84 -12.17 -12.17
CA ALA A 440 -2.48 -12.91 -13.38
C ALA A 440 -1.18 -12.38 -14.00
N TYR A 441 -1.02 -11.06 -14.08
CA TYR A 441 0.21 -10.44 -14.58
C TYR A 441 1.42 -10.79 -13.72
N GLN A 442 1.27 -10.68 -12.39
CA GLN A 442 2.36 -10.99 -11.45
C GLN A 442 2.76 -12.46 -11.53
N LYS A 443 1.79 -13.38 -11.65
CA LYS A 443 2.08 -14.81 -11.85
C LYS A 443 2.73 -15.09 -13.20
N ALA A 444 2.30 -14.46 -14.29
CA ALA A 444 2.94 -14.60 -15.59
C ALA A 444 4.39 -14.10 -15.56
N CYS A 445 4.64 -13.00 -14.84
CA CYS A 445 5.98 -12.48 -14.59
C CYS A 445 6.84 -13.46 -13.77
N GLU A 446 6.28 -14.08 -12.72
CA GLU A 446 6.96 -15.06 -11.86
C GLU A 446 7.23 -16.41 -12.53
N ARG A 447 6.55 -16.68 -13.66
CA ARG A 447 6.73 -17.89 -14.48
C ARG A 447 7.60 -17.65 -15.72
N GLY A 448 8.12 -16.43 -15.88
CA GLY A 448 8.91 -16.07 -17.06
C GLY A 448 8.11 -16.04 -18.37
N GLU A 449 6.78 -15.93 -18.32
CA GLU A 449 5.91 -15.91 -19.51
C GLU A 449 5.83 -14.51 -20.17
N LEU A 450 6.41 -13.50 -19.52
CA LEU A 450 6.51 -12.13 -20.03
C LEU A 450 7.86 -11.91 -20.73
N PRO A 451 7.92 -11.05 -21.77
CA PRO A 451 9.18 -10.71 -22.41
C PRO A 451 10.20 -10.13 -21.43
N ALA A 452 11.48 -10.33 -21.75
CA ALA A 452 12.59 -9.83 -20.95
C ALA A 452 12.48 -8.31 -20.73
N GLY A 453 12.71 -7.87 -19.49
CA GLY A 453 12.63 -6.46 -19.09
C GLY A 453 11.24 -6.02 -18.60
N PHE A 454 10.19 -6.84 -18.78
CA PHE A 454 8.88 -6.57 -18.18
C PHE A 454 8.99 -6.61 -16.65
N LEU A 455 8.39 -5.61 -15.99
CA LEU A 455 8.53 -5.40 -14.55
C LEU A 455 7.35 -6.04 -13.81
N GLN A 456 7.61 -6.74 -12.70
CA GLN A 456 6.56 -7.38 -11.89
C GLN A 456 5.50 -6.39 -11.36
N ASN A 457 5.84 -5.09 -11.25
CA ASN A 457 4.91 -4.05 -10.84
C ASN A 457 5.03 -2.80 -11.72
N PRO A 458 4.48 -2.78 -12.95
CA PRO A 458 4.64 -1.66 -13.88
C PRO A 458 4.17 -0.32 -13.31
N VAL A 459 3.08 -0.31 -12.54
CA VAL A 459 2.50 0.91 -11.93
C VAL A 459 3.49 1.64 -11.01
N GLN A 460 4.44 0.93 -10.40
CA GLN A 460 5.44 1.56 -9.54
C GLN A 460 6.57 2.23 -10.33
N TYR A 461 6.78 1.86 -11.60
CA TYR A 461 7.95 2.26 -12.38
C TYR A 461 7.60 3.12 -13.60
N TYR A 462 6.36 3.07 -14.10
CA TYR A 462 5.87 3.96 -15.16
C TYR A 462 5.03 5.06 -14.51
N ASP A 463 5.54 6.29 -14.51
CA ASP A 463 4.84 7.44 -13.94
C ASP A 463 3.52 7.75 -14.67
N GLU A 464 3.39 7.30 -15.92
CA GLU A 464 2.20 7.44 -16.76
C GLU A 464 1.07 6.46 -16.38
N LEU A 465 1.35 5.45 -15.55
CA LEU A 465 0.36 4.51 -15.05
C LEU A 465 -0.05 4.90 -13.63
N THR A 466 -1.29 5.38 -13.47
CA THR A 466 -1.83 5.67 -12.14
C THR A 466 -2.34 4.41 -11.44
N CYS A 467 -2.79 3.42 -12.21
CA CYS A 467 -3.28 2.17 -11.67
C CYS A 467 -3.15 1.00 -12.66
N TRP A 468 -3.31 -0.22 -12.16
CA TRP A 468 -3.27 -1.45 -12.96
C TRP A 468 -4.33 -1.49 -14.06
N ARG A 469 -5.45 -0.77 -13.91
CA ARG A 469 -6.54 -0.78 -14.89
C ARG A 469 -6.08 -0.20 -16.23
N GLU A 470 -5.29 0.87 -16.19
CA GLU A 470 -4.78 1.55 -17.39
C GLU A 470 -3.80 0.67 -18.17
N LEU A 471 -3.06 -0.21 -17.48
CA LEU A 471 -2.21 -1.21 -18.12
C LEU A 471 -3.05 -2.22 -18.94
N PHE A 472 -4.24 -2.56 -18.45
CA PHE A 472 -5.18 -3.48 -19.11
C PHE A 472 -6.16 -2.77 -20.05
N GLY A 473 -5.87 -1.53 -20.47
CA GLY A 473 -6.73 -0.75 -21.37
C GLY A 473 -8.06 -0.30 -20.75
N ARG A 474 -8.22 -0.37 -19.42
CA ARG A 474 -9.44 0.05 -18.72
C ARG A 474 -9.24 1.42 -18.10
N PRO A 475 -10.26 2.29 -18.11
CA PRO A 475 -10.14 3.60 -17.49
C PRO A 475 -10.11 3.47 -15.96
N SER A 476 -9.47 4.46 -15.33
CA SER A 476 -9.44 4.64 -13.88
C SER A 476 -10.84 4.81 -13.30
N LEU A 477 -11.03 4.36 -12.06
CA LEU A 477 -12.32 4.45 -11.39
C LEU A 477 -12.54 5.86 -10.86
N VAL A 478 -13.77 6.35 -10.97
CA VAL A 478 -14.16 7.68 -10.50
C VAL A 478 -14.84 7.61 -9.12
N ASP A 479 -14.93 8.75 -8.45
CA ASP A 479 -15.59 8.90 -7.16
C ASP A 479 -17.12 8.71 -7.26
N TYR A 480 -17.82 8.78 -6.11
CA TYR A 480 -19.26 8.55 -6.07
C TYR A 480 -20.07 9.59 -6.85
N ASP A 481 -19.71 10.87 -6.75
CA ASP A 481 -20.48 11.95 -7.35
C ASP A 481 -20.34 11.93 -8.89
N GLU A 482 -19.13 11.70 -9.38
CA GLU A 482 -18.89 11.54 -10.82
C GLU A 482 -19.49 10.23 -11.34
N ALA A 483 -19.38 9.12 -10.59
CA ALA A 483 -20.04 7.87 -10.96
C ALA A 483 -21.56 8.04 -11.08
N ARG A 484 -22.16 8.77 -10.14
CA ARG A 484 -23.59 9.09 -10.16
C ARG A 484 -23.94 9.98 -11.35
N ALA A 485 -23.10 10.97 -11.67
CA ALA A 485 -23.28 11.81 -12.86
C ALA A 485 -23.24 10.99 -14.15
N ILE A 486 -22.29 10.06 -14.29
CA ILE A 486 -22.18 9.14 -15.44
C ILE A 486 -23.46 8.29 -15.57
N VAL A 487 -23.87 7.63 -14.49
CA VAL A 487 -25.01 6.70 -14.47
C VAL A 487 -26.32 7.43 -14.81
N ARG A 488 -26.48 8.67 -14.33
CA ARG A 488 -27.62 9.54 -14.65
C ARG A 488 -27.61 10.03 -16.08
N ARG A 489 -26.46 10.52 -16.55
CA ARG A 489 -26.28 11.00 -17.94
C ARG A 489 -26.56 9.90 -18.95
N LEU A 490 -26.20 8.66 -18.62
CA LEU A 490 -26.45 7.48 -19.45
C LEU A 490 -27.83 6.85 -19.21
N GLU A 491 -28.68 7.46 -18.38
CA GLU A 491 -30.07 7.05 -18.11
C GLU A 491 -30.22 5.58 -17.68
N VAL A 492 -29.28 5.09 -16.86
CA VAL A 492 -29.27 3.71 -16.40
C VAL A 492 -30.48 3.43 -15.50
N LYS A 493 -31.27 2.39 -15.82
CA LYS A 493 -32.58 2.13 -15.18
C LYS A 493 -32.52 1.31 -13.89
N GLY A 494 -31.33 0.88 -13.47
CA GLY A 494 -31.11 0.13 -12.23
C GLY A 494 -29.98 -0.89 -12.35
N LYS A 495 -29.86 -1.77 -11.34
CA LYS A 495 -28.76 -2.74 -11.23
C LYS A 495 -28.60 -3.62 -12.47
N THR A 496 -29.71 -4.18 -12.97
CA THR A 496 -29.68 -5.14 -14.08
C THR A 496 -29.20 -4.48 -15.36
N ASP A 497 -29.75 -3.31 -15.68
CA ASP A 497 -29.37 -2.50 -16.84
C ASP A 497 -27.90 -2.07 -16.77
N PHE A 498 -27.46 -1.56 -15.62
CA PHE A 498 -26.05 -1.24 -15.37
C PHE A 498 -25.13 -2.43 -15.65
N THR A 499 -25.47 -3.60 -15.12
CA THR A 499 -24.63 -4.80 -15.21
C THR A 499 -24.53 -5.29 -16.65
N GLN A 500 -25.65 -5.28 -17.39
CA GLN A 500 -25.69 -5.71 -18.79
C GLN A 500 -24.91 -4.75 -19.70
N ARG A 501 -25.17 -3.44 -19.62
CA ARG A 501 -24.48 -2.43 -20.44
C ARG A 501 -22.99 -2.37 -20.14
N ARG A 502 -22.60 -2.57 -18.88
CA ARG A 502 -21.19 -2.64 -18.50
C ARG A 502 -20.51 -3.93 -18.97
N ALA A 503 -21.23 -5.04 -19.09
CA ALA A 503 -20.68 -6.30 -19.59
C ALA A 503 -20.37 -6.23 -21.10
N SER A 504 -21.28 -5.67 -21.90
CA SER A 504 -21.13 -5.58 -23.37
C SER A 504 -19.88 -4.80 -23.80
N ILE A 505 -19.53 -3.74 -23.07
CA ILE A 505 -18.35 -2.91 -23.31
C ILE A 505 -17.07 -3.41 -22.65
N LYS A 506 -17.17 -4.31 -21.67
CA LYS A 506 -15.99 -4.87 -20.97
C LYS A 506 -15.22 -5.85 -21.86
N GLU A 507 -15.91 -6.50 -22.80
CA GLU A 507 -15.33 -7.46 -23.74
C GLU A 507 -14.57 -6.75 -24.88
N SER A 508 -15.13 -5.66 -25.40
CA SER A 508 -14.52 -4.91 -26.52
C SER A 508 -13.53 -3.83 -26.07
N LEU A 509 -13.71 -3.24 -24.89
CA LEU A 509 -12.95 -2.07 -24.39
C LEU A 509 -12.91 -0.90 -25.39
N ASP A 510 -13.91 -0.78 -26.27
CA ASP A 510 -13.98 0.28 -27.27
C ASP A 510 -14.24 1.64 -26.61
N CYS A 511 -13.24 2.53 -26.67
CA CYS A 511 -13.30 3.87 -26.08
C CYS A 511 -14.33 4.79 -26.75
N ASN A 512 -14.80 4.44 -27.95
CA ASN A 512 -15.83 5.20 -28.67
C ASN A 512 -17.25 4.71 -28.37
N HIS A 513 -17.41 3.61 -27.62
CA HIS A 513 -18.73 3.08 -27.28
C HIS A 513 -19.48 4.08 -26.37
N PRO A 514 -20.79 4.36 -26.60
CA PRO A 514 -21.55 5.33 -25.81
C PRO A 514 -21.54 5.03 -24.30
N ASP A 515 -21.45 3.74 -23.95
CA ASP A 515 -21.43 3.23 -22.58
C ASP A 515 -20.01 3.05 -21.99
N TYR A 516 -18.95 3.46 -22.69
CA TYR A 516 -17.57 3.25 -22.25
C TYR A 516 -17.30 3.84 -20.85
N ASP A 517 -17.90 4.99 -20.55
CA ASP A 517 -17.77 5.65 -19.24
C ASP A 517 -18.36 4.81 -18.09
N LEU A 518 -19.21 3.80 -18.35
CA LEU A 518 -19.63 2.85 -17.31
C LEU A 518 -18.47 2.00 -16.77
N LEU A 519 -17.34 1.87 -17.49
CA LEU A 519 -16.14 1.20 -16.95
C LEU A 519 -15.46 1.98 -15.83
N LYS A 520 -15.62 3.31 -15.81
CA LYS A 520 -15.13 4.20 -14.75
C LYS A 520 -15.93 4.00 -13.45
N VAL A 521 -17.17 3.51 -13.56
CA VAL A 521 -18.01 3.20 -12.41
C VAL A 521 -17.65 1.82 -11.84
N LYS A 522 -17.57 1.74 -10.50
CA LYS A 522 -17.34 0.48 -9.79
C LYS A 522 -18.37 -0.58 -10.20
N GLY A 523 -17.92 -1.81 -10.47
CA GLY A 523 -18.80 -2.87 -10.99
C GLY A 523 -19.90 -3.32 -10.02
N ASN A 524 -19.70 -3.10 -8.71
CA ASN A 524 -20.71 -3.33 -7.68
C ASN A 524 -20.80 -2.12 -6.75
N PRO A 525 -21.49 -1.03 -7.18
CA PRO A 525 -21.50 0.25 -6.47
C PRO A 525 -21.97 0.14 -5.01
N GLY A 526 -22.95 -0.72 -4.73
CA GLY A 526 -23.56 -0.83 -3.40
C GLY A 526 -22.98 -1.89 -2.47
N ASN A 527 -21.87 -2.56 -2.84
CA ASN A 527 -21.27 -3.57 -1.97
C ASN A 527 -19.99 -3.05 -1.30
N PRO A 528 -20.05 -2.65 -0.01
CA PRO A 528 -18.88 -2.15 0.70
C PRO A 528 -17.78 -3.21 0.90
N ILE A 529 -18.13 -4.50 0.93
CA ILE A 529 -17.16 -5.60 1.12
C ILE A 529 -16.27 -5.74 -0.13
N SER A 530 -16.84 -5.57 -1.33
CA SER A 530 -16.10 -5.60 -2.59
C SER A 530 -15.53 -4.23 -3.00
N GLY A 531 -15.42 -3.29 -2.06
CA GLY A 531 -14.87 -1.96 -2.32
C GLY A 531 -15.79 -1.03 -3.13
N GLY A 532 -17.12 -1.18 -3.01
CA GLY A 532 -18.13 -0.27 -3.55
C GLY A 532 -18.02 1.17 -3.02
N TYR A 533 -19.01 2.02 -3.31
CA TYR A 533 -19.07 3.38 -2.76
C TYR A 533 -19.72 3.34 -1.37
N LEU A 534 -19.15 4.06 -0.40
CA LEU A 534 -19.68 4.09 0.97
C LEU A 534 -20.95 4.93 1.06
N GLU A 535 -21.07 5.91 0.18
CA GLU A 535 -22.17 6.85 0.03
C GLU A 535 -23.37 6.23 -0.69
N PHE A 536 -23.20 5.03 -1.26
CA PHE A 536 -24.27 4.34 -1.96
C PHE A 536 -25.36 3.89 -0.98
N THR A 537 -26.56 4.43 -1.13
CA THR A 537 -27.74 4.05 -0.35
C THR A 537 -28.58 3.03 -1.10
N THR A 538 -29.11 3.42 -2.25
CA THR A 538 -29.99 2.60 -3.07
C THR A 538 -29.73 2.83 -4.56
N TRP A 539 -30.10 1.85 -5.39
CA TRP A 539 -30.05 2.02 -6.85
C TRP A 539 -30.93 3.18 -7.32
N SER A 540 -32.09 3.37 -6.69
CA SER A 540 -33.03 4.44 -7.04
C SER A 540 -32.42 5.82 -6.81
N ASP A 541 -31.67 6.01 -5.72
CA ASP A 541 -30.97 7.27 -5.42
C ASP A 541 -29.77 7.50 -6.34
N PHE A 542 -29.09 6.41 -6.70
CA PHE A 542 -27.92 6.42 -7.57
C PHE A 542 -28.31 6.74 -9.03
N THR A 543 -29.44 6.22 -9.50
CA THR A 543 -29.94 6.45 -10.86
C THR A 543 -30.93 7.61 -10.97
N SER A 544 -31.39 8.20 -9.86
CA SER A 544 -32.51 9.17 -9.82
C SER A 544 -33.82 8.64 -10.42
N ASN A 545 -34.16 7.38 -10.18
CA ASN A 545 -35.43 6.84 -10.66
C ASN A 545 -36.58 7.38 -9.78
N VAL A 546 -37.15 8.53 -10.18
CA VAL A 546 -38.21 9.26 -9.46
C VAL A 546 -39.43 8.37 -9.18
N GLU A 547 -39.81 7.51 -10.12
CA GLU A 547 -40.95 6.59 -9.94
C GLU A 547 -40.67 5.55 -8.84
N SER A 548 -39.45 5.01 -8.81
CA SER A 548 -39.03 4.06 -7.78
C SER A 548 -38.93 4.72 -6.41
N ILE A 549 -38.45 5.97 -6.34
CA ILE A 549 -38.36 6.74 -5.09
C ILE A 549 -39.77 6.97 -4.53
N GLY A 550 -40.69 7.48 -5.35
CA GLY A 550 -42.07 7.73 -4.92
C GLY A 550 -42.86 6.46 -4.60
N ARG A 551 -42.49 5.29 -5.13
CA ARG A 551 -43.05 3.99 -4.71
C ARG A 551 -42.54 3.56 -3.34
N ASN A 552 -41.24 3.73 -3.07
CA ASN A 552 -40.63 3.35 -1.79
C ASN A 552 -41.15 4.21 -0.63
N GLU A 553 -41.29 5.53 -0.83
CA GLU A 553 -41.85 6.45 0.16
C GLU A 553 -43.31 6.10 0.51
N ARG A 554 -44.14 5.80 -0.50
CA ARG A 554 -45.51 5.33 -0.28
C ARG A 554 -45.57 4.01 0.48
N ASN A 555 -44.69 3.07 0.17
CA ASN A 555 -44.62 1.79 0.88
C ASN A 555 -44.24 1.94 2.35
N ALA A 556 -43.26 2.80 2.66
CA ALA A 556 -42.85 3.09 4.04
C ALA A 556 -43.99 3.75 4.84
N ARG A 557 -44.63 4.78 4.28
CA ARG A 557 -45.80 5.44 4.89
C ARG A 557 -46.96 4.47 5.12
N ASN A 558 -47.23 3.58 4.18
CA ASN A 558 -48.29 2.58 4.33
C ASN A 558 -47.97 1.53 5.39
N ALA A 559 -46.69 1.20 5.61
CA ALA A 559 -46.27 0.31 6.69
C ALA A 559 -46.49 0.95 8.08
N GLU A 560 -46.17 2.24 8.23
CA GLU A 560 -46.46 2.99 9.46
C GLU A 560 -47.96 3.07 9.75
N LEU A 561 -48.76 3.36 8.73
CA LEU A 561 -50.23 3.37 8.84
C LEU A 561 -50.80 2.01 9.22
N LEU A 562 -50.23 0.93 8.68
CA LEU A 562 -50.66 -0.43 9.01
C LEU A 562 -50.45 -0.75 10.50
N GLU A 563 -49.29 -0.38 11.05
CA GLU A 563 -49.02 -0.56 12.48
C GLU A 563 -49.93 0.32 13.35
N LEU A 564 -50.16 1.57 12.94
CA LEU A 564 -51.09 2.48 13.62
C LEU A 564 -52.51 1.92 13.65
N VAL A 565 -53.01 1.35 12.55
CA VAL A 565 -54.35 0.75 12.50
C VAL A 565 -54.48 -0.47 13.41
N LYS A 566 -53.41 -1.26 13.55
CA LYS A 566 -53.43 -2.46 14.39
C LYS A 566 -53.37 -2.18 15.89
N ARG A 567 -52.71 -1.11 16.31
CA ARG A 567 -52.38 -0.86 17.73
C ARG A 567 -52.86 0.48 18.28
N GLY A 568 -53.24 1.40 17.40
CA GLY A 568 -53.66 2.75 17.76
C GLY A 568 -55.05 2.80 18.34
N THR A 569 -55.32 3.87 19.07
CA THR A 569 -56.66 4.21 19.55
C THR A 569 -57.56 4.70 18.41
N LEU A 570 -58.88 4.68 18.64
CA LEU A 570 -59.86 5.18 17.67
C LEU A 570 -59.53 6.61 17.18
N SER A 571 -59.15 7.50 18.10
CA SER A 571 -58.82 8.90 17.79
C SER A 571 -57.58 9.01 16.90
N GLU A 572 -56.51 8.28 17.23
CA GLU A 572 -55.26 8.29 16.46
C GLU A 572 -55.46 7.74 15.04
N ILE A 573 -56.21 6.66 14.89
CA ILE A 573 -56.52 6.07 13.59
C ILE A 573 -57.34 7.04 12.74
N VAL A 574 -58.40 7.64 13.31
CA VAL A 574 -59.24 8.60 12.60
C VAL A 574 -58.44 9.84 12.20
N GLN A 575 -57.62 10.39 13.09
CA GLN A 575 -56.85 11.60 12.81
C GLN A 575 -55.82 11.38 11.69
N ALA A 576 -55.13 10.24 11.68
CA ALA A 576 -54.20 9.87 10.63
C ALA A 576 -54.91 9.69 9.28
N LEU A 577 -56.04 8.99 9.24
CA LEU A 577 -56.78 8.69 8.02
C LEU A 577 -57.59 9.89 7.48
N LYS A 578 -58.04 10.81 8.35
CA LYS A 578 -58.78 12.02 7.95
C LYS A 578 -57.93 12.96 7.10
N SER A 579 -56.60 12.92 7.24
CA SER A 579 -55.67 13.71 6.42
C SER A 579 -55.75 13.41 4.91
N PHE A 580 -56.24 12.22 4.53
CA PHE A 580 -56.40 11.80 3.14
C PHE A 580 -57.64 12.37 2.45
N LYS A 581 -58.55 13.04 3.18
CA LYS A 581 -59.76 13.71 2.64
C LYS A 581 -60.57 12.84 1.68
N CYS A 582 -60.70 11.55 1.99
CA CYS A 582 -61.42 10.59 1.16
C CYS A 582 -62.93 10.60 1.47
N GLU A 583 -63.77 10.57 0.44
CA GLU A 583 -65.24 10.58 0.59
C GLU A 583 -65.85 9.18 0.82
N SER A 584 -65.07 8.12 0.66
CA SER A 584 -65.53 6.73 0.84
C SER A 584 -64.39 5.77 1.17
N ALA A 585 -64.74 4.59 1.69
CA ALA A 585 -63.78 3.50 1.93
C ALA A 585 -63.07 3.02 0.65
N ALA A 586 -63.74 3.08 -0.51
CA ALA A 586 -63.14 2.73 -1.79
C ALA A 586 -62.09 3.75 -2.25
N ALA A 587 -62.34 5.05 -2.02
CA ALA A 587 -61.37 6.10 -2.27
C ALA A 587 -60.16 5.97 -1.34
N LEU A 588 -60.41 5.75 -0.04
CA LEU A 588 -59.33 5.55 0.93
C LEU A 588 -58.47 4.33 0.57
N ARG A 589 -59.07 3.23 0.12
CA ARG A 589 -58.35 2.03 -0.34
C ARG A 589 -57.37 2.30 -1.48
N LYS A 590 -57.69 3.21 -2.41
CA LYS A 590 -56.77 3.57 -3.50
C LYS A 590 -55.54 4.31 -2.98
N GLU A 591 -55.68 5.09 -1.92
CA GLU A 591 -54.60 5.89 -1.33
C GLU A 591 -53.68 5.07 -0.40
N VAL A 592 -54.26 4.29 0.52
CA VAL A 592 -53.49 3.57 1.56
C VAL A 592 -53.23 2.09 1.24
N GLY A 593 -53.84 1.58 0.17
CA GLY A 593 -53.69 0.20 -0.30
C GLY A 593 -54.52 -0.84 0.47
N HIS A 594 -54.52 -2.07 -0.05
CA HIS A 594 -55.33 -3.18 0.47
C HIS A 594 -54.98 -3.56 1.92
N LYS A 595 -53.69 -3.72 2.24
CA LYS A 595 -53.25 -4.19 3.56
C LYS A 595 -53.75 -3.33 4.72
N VAL A 596 -53.69 -2.00 4.58
CA VAL A 596 -54.16 -1.06 5.61
C VAL A 596 -55.68 -1.12 5.73
N MET A 597 -56.40 -1.22 4.61
CA MET A 597 -57.86 -1.31 4.61
C MET A 597 -58.40 -2.65 5.15
N ASP A 598 -57.69 -3.73 4.89
CA ASP A 598 -58.04 -5.06 5.39
C ASP A 598 -57.86 -5.08 6.92
N ALA A 599 -56.70 -4.60 7.42
CA ALA A 599 -56.47 -4.42 8.85
C ALA A 599 -57.53 -3.51 9.50
N LEU A 600 -57.90 -2.40 8.84
CA LEU A 600 -58.94 -1.50 9.34
C LEU A 600 -60.31 -2.18 9.45
N SER A 601 -60.59 -3.15 8.58
CA SER A 601 -61.85 -3.90 8.60
C SER A 601 -61.91 -4.95 9.71
N GLU A 602 -60.76 -5.38 10.22
CA GLU A 602 -60.62 -6.34 11.32
C GLU A 602 -60.71 -5.69 12.71
N VAL A 603 -60.54 -4.36 12.81
CA VAL A 603 -60.68 -3.65 14.09
C VAL A 603 -62.14 -3.62 14.53
N ASN A 604 -62.43 -3.97 15.78
CA ASN A 604 -63.79 -3.97 16.33
C ASN A 604 -64.50 -2.61 16.23
N THR A 605 -63.74 -1.51 16.22
CA THR A 605 -64.26 -0.14 16.07
C THR A 605 -64.36 0.33 14.61
N SER A 606 -64.13 -0.54 13.63
CA SER A 606 -64.17 -0.23 12.19
C SER A 606 -65.42 0.53 11.72
N PRO A 607 -66.66 0.16 12.13
CA PRO A 607 -67.86 0.90 11.74
C PRO A 607 -67.84 2.37 12.23
N PHE A 608 -67.25 2.62 13.40
CA PHE A 608 -67.10 3.96 13.96
C PHE A 608 -66.03 4.78 13.23
N ILE A 609 -64.94 4.13 12.82
CA ILE A 609 -63.91 4.78 12.01
C ILE A 609 -64.50 5.17 10.64
N GLU A 610 -65.30 4.31 10.01
CA GLU A 610 -66.00 4.63 8.77
C GLU A 610 -66.98 5.80 8.94
N LEU A 611 -67.77 5.80 10.02
CA LEU A 611 -68.67 6.91 10.34
C LEU A 611 -67.90 8.23 10.52
N ALA A 612 -66.76 8.21 11.23
CA ALA A 612 -65.97 9.40 11.49
C ALA A 612 -65.27 9.94 10.24
N LEU A 613 -64.85 9.06 9.32
CA LEU A 613 -64.13 9.43 8.11
C LEU A 613 -65.08 9.81 6.97
N PHE A 614 -66.22 9.11 6.82
CA PHE A 614 -67.08 9.20 5.65
C PHE A 614 -68.50 9.71 5.96
N GLY A 615 -68.86 9.83 7.24
CA GLY A 615 -70.21 10.23 7.68
C GLY A 615 -71.28 9.15 7.49
N ASN A 616 -70.89 7.94 7.08
CA ASN A 616 -71.77 6.77 6.95
C ASN A 616 -70.98 5.47 7.16
N THR A 617 -71.69 4.39 7.50
CA THR A 617 -71.14 3.03 7.45
C THR A 617 -72.22 2.06 6.99
N ARG A 618 -71.80 1.02 6.25
CA ARG A 618 -72.67 -0.11 5.89
C ARG A 618 -72.49 -1.30 6.84
N LYS A 619 -71.58 -1.20 7.82
CA LYS A 619 -71.31 -2.26 8.79
C LYS A 619 -72.26 -2.11 9.97
N ASN A 620 -72.88 -3.22 10.36
CA ASN A 620 -73.76 -3.24 11.53
C ASN A 620 -72.96 -2.97 12.81
N ILE A 621 -73.41 -2.00 13.60
CA ILE A 621 -72.87 -1.73 14.94
C ILE A 621 -73.57 -2.67 15.92
N LYS A 622 -72.92 -3.78 16.26
CA LYS A 622 -73.49 -4.83 17.10
C LYS A 622 -73.38 -4.55 18.61
N ASP A 623 -72.49 -3.63 19.00
CA ASP A 623 -72.22 -3.31 20.40
C ASP A 623 -72.07 -1.79 20.63
N LEU A 624 -73.14 -1.17 21.16
CA LEU A 624 -73.15 0.24 21.56
C LEU A 624 -72.45 0.48 22.92
N SER A 625 -72.15 -0.58 23.69
CA SER A 625 -71.44 -0.47 24.98
C SER A 625 -70.03 0.07 24.81
N ALA A 626 -69.42 -0.17 23.65
CA ALA A 626 -68.12 0.39 23.29
C ALA A 626 -68.14 1.92 23.20
N ILE A 627 -69.28 2.54 22.85
CA ILE A 627 -69.46 4.01 22.89
C ILE A 627 -69.62 4.47 24.35
N ALA A 628 -70.42 3.73 25.13
CA ALA A 628 -70.69 4.01 26.54
C ALA A 628 -69.42 4.07 27.40
N ALA A 629 -68.46 3.20 27.10
CA ALA A 629 -67.19 3.12 27.82
C ALA A 629 -66.21 4.25 27.44
N LEU A 630 -66.39 4.89 26.28
CA LEU A 630 -65.52 5.93 25.77
C LEU A 630 -66.05 7.34 26.04
N VAL A 631 -67.37 7.51 26.17
CA VAL A 631 -68.00 8.82 26.40
C VAL A 631 -68.15 9.08 27.92
N PRO A 632 -67.59 10.17 28.45
CA PRO A 632 -67.72 10.52 29.86
C PRO A 632 -69.19 10.70 30.26
N GLU A 633 -69.57 10.14 31.41
CA GLU A 633 -70.94 10.13 31.91
C GLU A 633 -71.56 11.54 31.99
N ALA A 634 -70.76 12.54 32.35
CA ALA A 634 -71.16 13.94 32.39
C ALA A 634 -71.62 14.50 31.02
N ALA A 635 -71.20 13.87 29.91
CA ALA A 635 -71.52 14.27 28.55
C ALA A 635 -72.85 13.68 28.03
N LEU A 636 -73.43 12.69 28.72
CA LEU A 636 -74.61 11.94 28.28
C LEU A 636 -75.95 12.49 28.82
N LYS A 637 -75.99 13.69 29.42
CA LYS A 637 -77.21 14.24 30.04
C LYS A 637 -78.31 14.64 29.06
N ASN A 638 -77.95 15.26 27.93
CA ASN A 638 -78.84 15.65 26.85
C ASN A 638 -78.03 16.05 25.61
N ILE A 639 -78.72 16.30 24.50
CA ILE A 639 -78.08 16.62 23.21
C ILE A 639 -77.25 17.92 23.25
N ASP A 640 -77.69 18.92 24.00
CA ASP A 640 -76.96 20.20 24.12
C ASP A 640 -75.68 20.06 24.95
N THR A 641 -75.70 19.17 25.95
CA THR A 641 -74.53 18.85 26.79
C THR A 641 -73.53 18.04 25.97
N TRP A 642 -74.00 17.06 25.20
CA TRP A 642 -73.18 16.30 24.25
C TRP A 642 -72.57 17.19 23.17
N GLY A 643 -73.36 18.08 22.58
CA GLY A 643 -72.91 19.05 21.59
C GLY A 643 -71.82 19.99 22.12
N ARG A 644 -71.95 20.46 23.37
CA ARG A 644 -70.92 21.26 24.04
C ARG A 644 -69.66 20.44 24.35
N TYR A 645 -69.82 19.21 24.82
CA TYR A 645 -68.70 18.31 25.15
C TYR A 645 -67.88 17.93 23.90
N ARG A 646 -68.54 17.63 22.78
CA ARG A 646 -67.90 17.38 21.48
C ARG A 646 -67.16 18.59 20.94
N LYS A 647 -67.69 19.81 21.14
CA LYS A 647 -66.99 21.04 20.73
C LYS A 647 -65.72 21.28 21.56
N ALA A 648 -65.77 20.97 22.86
CA ALA A 648 -64.65 21.18 23.77
C ALA A 648 -63.55 20.12 23.65
N ASN A 649 -63.88 18.90 23.20
CA ASN A 649 -62.95 17.76 23.18
C ASN A 649 -62.84 17.16 21.76
N PRO A 650 -61.76 17.47 21.02
CA PRO A 650 -61.58 17.10 19.60
C PRO A 650 -61.72 15.60 19.30
N GLU A 651 -61.29 14.74 20.22
CA GLU A 651 -61.36 13.28 20.13
C GLU A 651 -62.80 12.75 20.11
N PHE A 652 -63.78 13.53 20.59
CA PHE A 652 -65.20 13.16 20.56
C PHE A 652 -65.96 13.74 19.37
N GLN A 653 -65.33 14.58 18.54
CA GLN A 653 -65.94 15.06 17.29
C GLN A 653 -66.18 13.94 16.28
N VAL A 654 -65.46 12.83 16.41
CA VAL A 654 -65.55 11.63 15.57
C VAL A 654 -66.89 10.89 15.72
N PHE A 655 -67.58 11.06 16.85
CA PHE A 655 -68.92 10.51 17.08
C PHE A 655 -69.98 11.45 16.49
N PRO A 656 -71.10 10.94 15.96
CA PRO A 656 -72.12 11.78 15.32
C PRO A 656 -72.85 12.70 16.31
N TYR A 657 -73.34 13.85 15.81
CA TYR A 657 -74.13 14.81 16.62
C TYR A 657 -75.51 14.24 16.98
N HIS A 658 -76.10 13.49 16.04
CA HIS A 658 -77.36 12.77 16.18
C HIS A 658 -77.14 11.28 15.91
N ILE A 659 -77.69 10.40 16.75
CA ILE A 659 -77.83 8.97 16.46
C ILE A 659 -79.32 8.71 16.24
N GLU A 660 -79.66 8.24 15.04
CA GLU A 660 -81.02 7.84 14.67
C GLU A 660 -81.06 6.32 14.46
N ARG A 661 -82.13 5.67 14.93
CA ARG A 661 -82.41 4.25 14.68
C ARG A 661 -83.50 4.14 13.63
N GLU A 662 -83.25 3.37 12.58
CA GLU A 662 -84.28 2.97 11.62
C GLU A 662 -84.84 1.61 12.07
N LEU A 663 -86.12 1.56 12.43
CA LEU A 663 -86.87 0.34 12.72
C LEU A 663 -87.88 0.14 11.59
N SER A 664 -87.78 -0.99 10.88
CA SER A 664 -88.73 -1.54 9.91
C SER A 664 -89.98 -0.67 9.62
N GLY A 665 -89.79 0.41 8.84
CA GLY A 665 -90.86 1.24 8.28
C GLY A 665 -91.49 2.30 9.20
N ARG A 666 -90.97 2.55 10.42
CA ARG A 666 -91.37 3.70 11.26
C ARG A 666 -90.14 4.38 11.86
N GLN A 667 -89.96 5.67 11.56
CA GLN A 667 -88.97 6.52 12.24
C GLN A 667 -89.46 6.86 13.64
N GLU A 668 -88.80 6.34 14.67
CA GLU A 668 -88.85 6.92 16.02
C GLU A 668 -87.62 6.47 16.83
N GLY A 669 -86.78 7.42 17.22
CA GLY A 669 -85.64 7.18 18.10
C GLY A 669 -84.75 8.41 18.22
N THR A 670 -85.01 9.27 19.22
CA THR A 670 -84.19 10.44 19.55
C THR A 670 -83.00 10.03 20.44
N TRP A 671 -82.00 10.92 20.58
CA TRP A 671 -80.84 10.75 21.50
C TRP A 671 -81.25 10.37 22.95
N THR A 672 -82.45 10.78 23.36
CA THR A 672 -83.10 10.40 24.62
C THR A 672 -83.24 8.89 24.78
N GLU A 673 -83.51 8.16 23.71
CA GLU A 673 -83.66 6.70 23.72
C GLU A 673 -82.30 5.99 23.80
N VAL A 674 -81.26 6.57 23.17
CA VAL A 674 -79.87 6.12 23.31
C VAL A 674 -79.40 6.31 24.75
N ILE A 675 -79.66 7.49 25.35
CA ILE A 675 -79.37 7.76 26.77
C ILE A 675 -80.12 6.78 27.67
N ARG A 676 -81.42 6.54 27.42
CA ARG A 676 -82.23 5.56 28.17
C ARG A 676 -81.60 4.17 28.14
N ILE A 677 -81.14 3.70 26.98
CA ILE A 677 -80.49 2.38 26.82
C ILE A 677 -79.14 2.33 27.54
N LEU A 678 -78.38 3.42 27.53
CA LEU A 678 -77.08 3.53 28.22
C LEU A 678 -77.24 3.57 29.75
N ASP A 679 -78.24 4.30 30.26
CA ASP A 679 -78.56 4.38 31.70
C ASP A 679 -79.13 3.06 32.23
N THR A 680 -80.01 2.39 31.48
CA THR A 680 -80.66 1.14 31.91
C THR A 680 -79.68 -0.04 32.02
N LYS A 681 -78.57 -0.01 31.26
CA LYS A 681 -77.56 -1.10 31.23
C LYS A 681 -76.49 -1.03 32.33
N ARG A 682 -76.42 0.05 33.11
CA ARG A 682 -75.50 0.13 34.26
C ARG A 682 -75.93 -0.74 35.45
N ALA A 683 -77.17 -1.23 35.48
CA ALA A 683 -77.72 -1.92 36.65
C ALA A 683 -77.54 -3.46 36.64
N THR A 684 -77.55 -4.18 35.51
CA THR A 684 -77.47 -5.67 35.50
C THR A 684 -77.34 -6.24 34.07
N PHE A 685 -76.49 -7.26 33.86
CA PHE A 685 -76.50 -8.15 32.67
C PHE A 685 -77.15 -9.50 33.03
N PRO A 686 -77.64 -10.35 32.09
CA PRO A 686 -77.44 -10.36 30.64
C PRO A 686 -78.73 -10.43 29.78
N LEU A 687 -78.69 -9.92 28.54
CA LEU A 687 -79.46 -10.37 27.34
C LEU A 687 -79.39 -9.27 26.26
N VAL A 688 -78.48 -9.42 25.28
CA VAL A 688 -78.42 -8.54 24.09
C VAL A 688 -78.76 -9.30 22.80
N SER A 689 -78.93 -10.63 22.87
CA SER A 689 -79.18 -11.49 21.70
C SER A 689 -80.48 -11.17 20.95
N GLU A 690 -81.52 -10.67 21.62
CA GLU A 690 -82.82 -10.38 20.98
C GLU A 690 -82.85 -9.02 20.27
N TRP A 691 -81.98 -8.06 20.63
CA TRP A 691 -81.91 -6.75 19.97
C TRP A 691 -80.89 -6.73 18.80
N ILE A 692 -79.99 -7.72 18.75
CA ILE A 692 -78.94 -7.84 17.74
C ILE A 692 -79.49 -8.26 16.36
N GLN A 693 -80.72 -8.78 16.28
CA GLN A 693 -81.28 -9.31 15.03
C GLN A 693 -81.79 -8.25 14.05
N GLU A 694 -82.00 -7.00 14.46
CA GLU A 694 -82.66 -5.98 13.62
C GLU A 694 -81.76 -4.84 13.09
N GLY A 695 -80.42 -5.00 13.11
CA GLY A 695 -79.48 -4.19 12.32
C GLY A 695 -79.67 -2.65 12.34
N LEU A 696 -78.93 -1.94 13.18
CA LEU A 696 -78.86 -0.47 13.10
C LEU A 696 -78.13 0.00 11.84
N THR A 697 -78.86 0.60 10.89
CA THR A 697 -78.29 1.34 9.76
C THR A 697 -78.28 2.85 10.05
N PHE A 698 -77.13 3.50 9.91
CA PHE A 698 -77.00 4.96 10.07
C PHE A 698 -77.13 5.65 8.72
N VAL A 699 -78.23 6.37 8.51
CA VAL A 699 -78.46 7.15 7.29
C VAL A 699 -78.26 8.63 7.57
N ARG A 700 -77.14 9.15 7.04
CA ARG A 700 -76.91 10.56 6.68
C ARG A 700 -77.31 11.62 7.74
N SER A 701 -76.44 11.90 8.70
CA SER A 701 -76.48 13.22 9.35
C SER A 701 -75.96 14.27 8.37
N ARG A 702 -76.76 15.27 8.00
CA ARG A 702 -76.19 16.52 7.47
C ARG A 702 -75.28 17.09 8.57
N LEU A 703 -74.00 17.30 8.23
CA LEU A 703 -73.03 17.98 9.10
C LEU A 703 -73.52 19.36 9.53
#